data_AF-A0A9E0S8A7-F1
#
_entry.id   AF-A0A9E0S8A7-F1
#
_cell.length_a   1.000
_cell.length_b   1.000
_cell.length_c   1.000
_cell.angle_alpha   90.00
_cell.angle_beta   90.00
_cell.angle_gamma   90.00
#
_symmetry.space_group_name_H-M   'P 1'
#
loop_
_entity.id
_entity.type
_entity.pdbx_description
1 polymer ?
#
loop_
_entity_poly.entity_id
_entity_poly.type
_entity_poly.pdbx_seq_one_letter_code
_entity_poly.pdbx_strand_id
1 'polypeptide(L)'
;MKALLMVLILCFCTTQMFYGQEDDGVVSLSFPVRNSLTFNRYAINPTFSFVREQTKYISIFNKREWVQFEDAPLTYLASYSGRFAENIGAGLGLFQQNYGVLTTFGGVANFAYNAQLSRDNNLTFGLNIGAYKSGVNTGNVVTNFDDPSLQNVPENFLLTINPGINFGTAFFDFGLAINNLAAYNFNTSKLIEENPEQGIQAHVMYTGYMNSRGFFDESKFSGLLRSEFKKDETIIAAMAMLTVPKGIWAQVGYNTVYGVSGGIGLNITTQIAIEYNFEKAIGDLTDFGPSHDITLAYRFKTRERYDYSTEDEVVGLLSGGNKRRPVRSKTSKATAKANRKAAAEAKAIKDAEEKALAEQQAQEKAKAEAEAKLLAEQQAKEKEEAEAKAKLLAEQKAKEDAAARAKLLAEQQAKEKAEAEAQAKLLAEQKAREKEEAEAQAQLLAEQQAKEKAEAEAQAKLLAEQKAREKEEAEAQAQLLAEQQAKEKAEAEAQAKLLAEQQAKEEAEAQAKLLAEEEAKDALITNPQDELGKSMYAITQEAEASKSEQADLLKQFDDMVAVKNEDLKSLKEENDLSEQGISVAPRPFKSITEENNKLAAIKADLDEVINKRNQEIERLKALYEDNFEADTLTNDEVYLFYQKTIDRLTSEQLTAVEARTNLETRLEDIRVATEFERRRRIKRAAFDNEEERYSQDRATLQSLKNNTPTSNTALTSDDFDFGEPQSDNIQILKNVKNVENGYYLIIAVHSDVDKRNEFVKKVIASGRSDIDFFYDVNTSKYYMYYSKHDNIEAANKELKTKGNRPYNVNMSLVKIEN
;
A
#
# COMPACT_ATOMS: atom_id res chain seq x y z
N MET A 1 -1.93 -31.84 3.05
CA MET A 1 -0.92 -30.84 2.63
C MET A 1 -1.45 -29.86 1.59
N LYS A 2 -1.61 -30.18 0.29
CA LYS A 2 -1.99 -29.18 -0.74
C LYS A 2 -3.25 -28.35 -0.42
N ALA A 3 -4.31 -28.96 0.12
CA ALA A 3 -5.53 -28.24 0.52
C ALA A 3 -5.30 -27.24 1.67
N LEU A 4 -4.49 -27.61 2.68
CA LEU A 4 -4.16 -26.71 3.81
C LEU A 4 -3.44 -25.45 3.32
N LEU A 5 -2.55 -25.58 2.32
CA LEU A 5 -1.84 -24.44 1.74
C LEU A 5 -2.80 -23.45 1.05
N MET A 6 -3.84 -23.94 0.37
CA MET A 6 -4.86 -23.08 -0.23
C MET A 6 -5.73 -22.37 0.81
N VAL A 7 -6.10 -23.04 1.91
CA VAL A 7 -6.86 -22.39 3.00
C VAL A 7 -6.02 -21.30 3.69
N LEU A 8 -4.74 -21.55 3.94
CA LEU A 8 -3.81 -20.56 4.51
C LEU A 8 -3.60 -19.34 3.62
N ILE A 9 -3.64 -19.52 2.28
CA ILE A 9 -3.60 -18.41 1.32
C ILE A 9 -4.94 -17.66 1.27
N LEU A 10 -6.08 -18.37 1.36
CA LEU A 10 -7.41 -17.74 1.27
C LEU A 10 -7.73 -16.88 2.51
N CYS A 11 -7.34 -17.33 3.71
CA CYS A 11 -7.53 -16.56 4.96
C CYS A 11 -6.66 -15.31 5.05
N PHE A 12 -5.61 -15.17 4.23
CA PHE A 12 -4.77 -13.96 4.18
C PHE A 12 -5.34 -12.86 3.27
N CYS A 13 -6.45 -13.10 2.57
CA CYS A 13 -7.01 -12.20 1.56
C CYS A 13 -8.28 -11.43 2.01
N THR A 14 -8.73 -11.56 3.26
CA THR A 14 -10.05 -11.05 3.72
C THR A 14 -10.01 -10.08 4.90
N THR A 15 -8.85 -9.83 5.52
CA THR A 15 -8.70 -8.88 6.64
C THR A 15 -8.45 -7.45 6.18
N GLN A 16 -9.50 -6.74 5.74
CA GLN A 16 -9.44 -5.27 5.64
C GLN A 16 -9.61 -4.65 7.04
N MET A 17 -8.51 -4.46 7.75
CA MET A 17 -8.48 -3.66 8.97
C MET A 17 -8.37 -2.18 8.61
N PHE A 18 -9.40 -1.40 8.93
CA PHE A 18 -9.36 0.06 8.87
C PHE A 18 -8.89 0.59 10.24
N TYR A 19 -7.68 1.14 10.29
CA TYR A 19 -7.19 1.95 11.40
C TYR A 19 -7.10 3.42 10.97
N GLY A 20 -7.21 4.33 11.94
CA GLY A 20 -7.16 5.77 11.70
C GLY A 20 -5.73 6.31 11.71
N GLN A 21 -5.46 7.30 10.86
CA GLN A 21 -4.14 7.94 10.78
C GLN A 21 -3.85 8.76 12.05
N GLU A 22 -2.78 8.41 12.78
CA GLU A 22 -2.07 9.37 13.65
C GLU A 22 -1.11 10.18 12.77
N ASP A 23 -1.50 11.40 12.40
CA ASP A 23 -0.74 12.26 11.49
C ASP A 23 0.41 13.00 12.22
N ASP A 24 1.52 12.28 12.47
CA ASP A 24 2.76 12.80 13.09
C ASP A 24 3.60 13.70 12.14
N GLY A 25 3.05 14.11 10.99
CA GLY A 25 3.70 14.99 10.01
C GLY A 25 4.98 14.41 9.36
N VAL A 26 5.23 13.11 9.50
CA VAL A 26 6.43 12.43 9.02
C VAL A 26 6.30 12.02 7.55
N VAL A 27 7.19 12.53 6.69
CA VAL A 27 7.36 11.99 5.33
C VAL A 27 8.26 10.76 5.38
N SER A 28 7.71 9.58 5.06
CA SER A 28 8.49 8.34 4.95
C SER A 28 9.51 8.39 3.81
N LEU A 29 10.67 7.76 4.00
CA LEU A 29 11.75 7.78 3.02
C LEU A 29 11.39 7.02 1.74
N SER A 30 11.29 7.75 0.63
CA SER A 30 11.10 7.21 -0.71
C SER A 30 11.89 8.04 -1.72
N PHE A 31 12.76 7.38 -2.50
CA PHE A 31 13.59 8.06 -3.50
C PHE A 31 12.95 7.95 -4.90
N PRO A 32 12.60 9.07 -5.57
CA PRO A 32 11.98 9.05 -6.90
C PRO A 32 12.97 8.75 -8.05
N VAL A 33 14.05 8.01 -7.74
CA VAL A 33 15.06 7.47 -8.68
C VAL A 33 14.50 6.22 -9.36
N ARG A 34 13.43 6.40 -10.14
CA ARG A 34 12.67 5.30 -10.78
C ARG A 34 12.85 5.19 -12.30
N ASN A 35 13.59 6.11 -12.92
CA ASN A 35 13.72 6.25 -14.38
C ASN A 35 15.12 5.96 -14.95
N SER A 36 16.10 5.59 -14.11
CA SER A 36 17.49 5.37 -14.52
C SER A 36 17.96 3.94 -14.24
N LEU A 37 18.49 3.24 -15.24
CA LEU A 37 19.25 2.00 -15.03
C LEU A 37 20.78 2.23 -15.02
N THR A 38 21.23 3.49 -15.03
CA THR A 38 22.66 3.84 -15.15
C THR A 38 23.25 4.40 -13.86
N PHE A 39 22.52 5.23 -13.11
CA PHE A 39 23.01 5.90 -11.90
C PHE A 39 22.09 5.69 -10.70
N ASN A 40 22.65 5.85 -9.48
CA ASN A 40 21.93 5.82 -8.19
C ASN A 40 21.13 4.52 -7.94
N ARG A 41 21.52 3.44 -8.62
CA ARG A 41 20.76 2.19 -8.73
C ARG A 41 20.50 1.50 -7.39
N TYR A 42 21.34 1.76 -6.37
CA TYR A 42 21.13 1.28 -4.99
C TYR A 42 19.80 1.77 -4.37
N ALA A 43 19.24 2.89 -4.86
CA ALA A 43 17.92 3.39 -4.47
C ALA A 43 16.76 2.64 -5.16
N ILE A 44 17.01 1.97 -6.29
CA ILE A 44 16.04 1.08 -6.93
C ILE A 44 15.98 -0.26 -6.19
N ASN A 45 17.15 -0.82 -5.84
CA ASN A 45 17.28 -2.04 -5.05
C ASN A 45 18.63 -2.06 -4.30
N PRO A 46 18.70 -2.44 -3.00
CA PRO A 46 19.93 -2.42 -2.21
C PRO A 46 21.12 -3.22 -2.79
N THR A 47 20.88 -4.22 -3.65
CA THR A 47 21.94 -5.03 -4.27
C THR A 47 22.63 -4.36 -5.47
N PHE A 48 22.05 -3.29 -6.04
CA PHE A 48 22.46 -2.73 -7.32
C PHE A 48 23.71 -1.82 -7.29
N SER A 49 24.35 -1.61 -6.13
CA SER A 49 25.72 -1.08 -6.07
C SER A 49 26.78 -2.10 -6.50
N PHE A 50 26.41 -3.38 -6.58
CA PHE A 50 27.24 -4.47 -7.10
C PHE A 50 26.64 -5.13 -8.35
N VAL A 51 25.33 -5.44 -8.35
CA VAL A 51 24.71 -6.24 -9.42
C VAL A 51 24.76 -5.50 -10.76
N ARG A 52 25.49 -6.06 -11.72
CA ARG A 52 25.82 -5.43 -13.02
C ARG A 52 26.43 -4.03 -12.86
N GLU A 53 27.25 -3.78 -11.84
CA GLU A 53 27.98 -2.52 -11.65
C GLU A 53 29.50 -2.78 -11.60
N GLN A 54 30.26 -1.96 -12.33
CA GLN A 54 31.73 -2.07 -12.44
C GLN A 54 32.44 -0.73 -12.21
N THR A 55 31.69 0.39 -12.20
CA THR A 55 32.24 1.74 -12.11
C THR A 55 31.96 2.35 -10.75
N LYS A 56 33.00 2.95 -10.15
CA LYS A 56 32.86 3.85 -9.01
C LYS A 56 32.49 5.22 -9.58
N TYR A 57 31.42 5.86 -9.14
CA TYR A 57 31.03 7.19 -9.60
C TYR A 57 30.53 8.09 -8.48
N ILE A 58 30.80 9.38 -8.60
CA ILE A 58 30.04 10.43 -7.92
C ILE A 58 28.90 10.85 -8.86
N SER A 59 27.71 11.06 -8.33
CA SER A 59 26.54 11.57 -9.04
C SER A 59 25.95 12.78 -8.30
N ILE A 60 25.39 13.71 -9.07
CA ILE A 60 24.48 14.75 -8.61
C ILE A 60 23.20 14.59 -9.44
N PHE A 61 22.14 14.16 -8.76
CA PHE A 61 20.80 13.97 -9.30
C PHE A 61 19.91 15.11 -8.79
N ASN A 62 19.14 15.70 -9.70
CA ASN A 62 18.01 16.55 -9.36
C ASN A 62 16.77 16.05 -10.13
N LYS A 63 15.64 15.98 -9.45
CA LYS A 63 14.34 15.71 -10.04
C LYS A 63 13.35 16.75 -9.54
N ARG A 64 12.64 17.38 -10.48
CA ARG A 64 11.44 18.17 -10.20
C ARG A 64 10.25 17.41 -10.78
N GLU A 65 9.35 17.00 -9.90
CA GLU A 65 8.10 16.35 -10.28
C GLU A 65 7.08 17.44 -10.65
N TRP A 66 6.12 17.08 -11.51
CA TRP A 66 4.89 17.86 -11.69
C TRP A 66 5.07 19.37 -11.94
N VAL A 67 5.81 19.74 -12.98
CA VAL A 67 6.30 21.12 -13.20
C VAL A 67 5.19 22.14 -13.54
N GLN A 68 3.91 21.76 -13.54
CA GLN A 68 2.78 22.66 -13.81
C GLN A 68 2.32 23.50 -12.60
N PHE A 69 2.79 23.23 -11.38
CA PHE A 69 2.46 24.04 -10.21
C PHE A 69 3.69 24.53 -9.41
N GLU A 70 3.48 25.54 -8.57
CA GLU A 70 4.50 26.11 -7.68
C GLU A 70 4.71 25.21 -6.45
N ASP A 71 5.94 25.19 -5.92
CA ASP A 71 6.39 24.31 -4.83
C ASP A 71 6.15 22.79 -5.03
N ALA A 72 5.92 22.37 -6.28
CA ALA A 72 5.85 20.97 -6.70
C ALA A 72 7.14 20.18 -6.33
N PRO A 73 7.04 18.86 -6.08
CA PRO A 73 8.09 18.11 -5.37
C PRO A 73 9.46 18.18 -6.01
N LEU A 74 10.47 18.45 -5.18
CA LEU A 74 11.83 18.74 -5.62
C LEU A 74 12.83 17.92 -4.82
N THR A 75 13.48 16.97 -5.50
CA THR A 75 14.51 16.10 -4.92
C THR A 75 15.89 16.48 -5.42
N TYR A 76 16.84 16.54 -4.49
CA TYR A 76 18.29 16.59 -4.73
C TYR A 76 18.95 15.36 -4.09
N LEU A 77 19.83 14.68 -4.81
CA LEU A 77 20.61 13.55 -4.31
C LEU A 77 22.04 13.64 -4.85
N ALA A 78 22.99 13.90 -3.97
CA ALA A 78 24.42 13.79 -4.25
C ALA A 78 24.91 12.45 -3.67
N SER A 79 25.57 11.60 -4.46
CA SER A 79 26.04 10.31 -3.95
C SER A 79 27.35 9.82 -4.55
N TYR A 80 28.02 8.94 -3.82
CA TYR A 80 29.21 8.21 -4.26
C TYR A 80 28.96 6.71 -4.12
N SER A 81 28.93 5.98 -5.23
CA SER A 81 28.57 4.55 -5.22
C SER A 81 29.28 3.73 -6.30
N GLY A 82 29.27 2.42 -6.11
CA GLY A 82 29.71 1.43 -7.09
C GLY A 82 30.36 0.20 -6.46
N ARG A 83 31.00 -0.63 -7.30
CA ARG A 83 31.76 -1.81 -6.87
C ARG A 83 33.12 -1.40 -6.28
N PHE A 84 33.34 -1.66 -4.98
CA PHE A 84 34.55 -1.28 -4.27
C PHE A 84 35.66 -2.35 -4.28
N ALA A 85 35.28 -3.63 -4.27
CA ALA A 85 36.18 -4.79 -4.37
C ALA A 85 35.53 -5.92 -5.18
N GLU A 86 36.21 -7.06 -5.31
CA GLU A 86 35.72 -8.21 -6.08
C GLU A 86 34.36 -8.74 -5.62
N ASN A 87 34.03 -8.65 -4.32
CA ASN A 87 32.77 -9.11 -3.74
C ASN A 87 31.98 -8.03 -2.97
N ILE A 88 32.39 -6.75 -3.05
CA ILE A 88 31.75 -5.66 -2.28
C ILE A 88 31.34 -4.51 -3.20
N GLY A 89 30.06 -4.17 -3.17
CA GLY A 89 29.51 -2.89 -3.60
C GLY A 89 29.17 -2.03 -2.39
N ALA A 90 29.21 -0.70 -2.56
CA ALA A 90 28.79 0.23 -1.53
C ALA A 90 28.28 1.54 -2.13
N GLY A 91 27.60 2.33 -1.32
CA GLY A 91 27.17 3.68 -1.66
C GLY A 91 27.02 4.56 -0.43
N LEU A 92 27.23 5.86 -0.61
CA LEU A 92 26.84 6.89 0.35
C LEU A 92 26.12 8.00 -0.42
N GLY A 93 24.86 8.22 -0.09
CA GLY A 93 24.05 9.34 -0.60
C GLY A 93 23.79 10.37 0.48
N LEU A 94 23.73 11.64 0.09
CA LEU A 94 23.18 12.76 0.85
C LEU A 94 22.04 13.37 0.02
N PHE A 95 20.91 13.61 0.64
CA PHE A 95 19.69 14.01 -0.06
C PHE A 95 18.93 15.12 0.65
N GLN A 96 18.19 15.88 -0.15
CA GLN A 96 17.15 16.79 0.30
C GLN A 96 15.92 16.59 -0.58
N GLN A 97 14.74 16.50 0.03
CA GLN A 97 13.45 16.41 -0.63
C GLN A 97 12.53 17.49 -0.06
N ASN A 98 11.99 18.34 -0.93
CA ASN A 98 11.01 19.35 -0.57
C ASN A 98 9.65 18.94 -1.15
N TYR A 99 8.62 18.93 -0.32
CA TYR A 99 7.22 18.66 -0.66
C TYR A 99 6.38 19.84 -0.15
N GLY A 100 6.26 20.90 -0.96
CA GLY A 100 5.71 22.17 -0.49
C GLY A 100 6.52 22.75 0.67
N VAL A 101 5.87 22.90 1.82
CA VAL A 101 6.48 23.37 3.07
C VAL A 101 7.22 22.27 3.85
N LEU A 102 6.98 20.99 3.56
CA LEU A 102 7.70 19.89 4.20
C LEU A 102 9.09 19.73 3.58
N THR A 103 10.11 19.63 4.42
CA THR A 103 11.50 19.45 3.99
C THR A 103 12.12 18.27 4.73
N THR A 104 12.64 17.31 3.96
CA THR A 104 13.32 16.12 4.47
C THR A 104 14.78 16.16 4.02
N PHE A 105 15.73 16.12 4.96
CA PHE A 105 17.17 16.14 4.69
C PHE A 105 17.87 15.00 5.42
N GLY A 106 18.78 14.30 4.74
CA GLY A 106 19.53 13.22 5.38
C GLY A 106 20.55 12.53 4.50
N GLY A 107 20.94 11.34 4.92
CA GLY A 107 21.85 10.46 4.19
C GLY A 107 21.37 9.01 4.13
N VAL A 108 21.90 8.28 3.16
CA VAL A 108 21.69 6.84 3.00
C VAL A 108 23.03 6.14 2.80
N ALA A 109 23.33 5.19 3.66
CA ALA A 109 24.46 4.28 3.52
C ALA A 109 23.97 2.98 2.86
N ASN A 110 24.63 2.57 1.78
CA ASN A 110 24.40 1.30 1.10
C ASN A 110 25.62 0.39 1.24
N PHE A 111 25.37 -0.88 1.52
CA PHE A 111 26.37 -1.95 1.43
C PHE A 111 25.79 -3.14 0.68
N ALA A 112 26.56 -3.74 -0.23
CA ALA A 112 26.20 -4.95 -0.95
C ALA A 112 27.35 -5.95 -0.95
N TYR A 113 27.07 -7.21 -0.61
CA TYR A 113 28.04 -8.30 -0.56
C TYR A 113 27.64 -9.41 -1.52
N ASN A 114 28.58 -9.87 -2.34
CA ASN A 114 28.37 -10.93 -3.32
C ASN A 114 29.00 -12.25 -2.88
N ALA A 115 28.18 -13.28 -2.69
CA ALA A 115 28.61 -14.66 -2.57
C ALA A 115 28.59 -15.31 -3.96
N GLN A 116 29.77 -15.51 -4.57
CA GLN A 116 29.88 -16.24 -5.82
C GLN A 116 29.63 -17.74 -5.56
N LEU A 117 28.64 -18.33 -6.26
CA LEU A 117 28.23 -19.73 -6.09
C LEU A 117 28.84 -20.62 -7.18
N SER A 118 28.98 -20.07 -8.39
CA SER A 118 29.73 -20.64 -9.51
C SER A 118 30.29 -19.51 -10.37
N ARG A 119 30.92 -19.82 -11.50
CA ARG A 119 31.38 -18.82 -12.46
C ARG A 119 30.26 -17.87 -12.91
N ASP A 120 29.09 -18.44 -13.18
CA ASP A 120 27.97 -17.75 -13.80
C ASP A 120 26.84 -17.44 -12.80
N ASN A 121 26.78 -18.13 -11.66
CA ASN A 121 25.75 -17.95 -10.63
C ASN A 121 26.31 -17.28 -9.37
N ASN A 122 25.61 -16.28 -8.85
CA ASN A 122 25.99 -15.55 -7.65
C ASN A 122 24.76 -15.13 -6.82
N LEU A 123 24.97 -14.90 -5.52
CA LEU A 123 23.94 -14.44 -4.60
C LEU A 123 24.43 -13.15 -3.93
N THR A 124 23.79 -12.03 -4.25
CA THR A 124 24.11 -10.72 -3.67
C THR A 124 23.14 -10.41 -2.54
N PHE A 125 23.67 -10.05 -1.37
CA PHE A 125 22.93 -9.45 -0.27
C PHE A 125 23.16 -7.94 -0.29
N GLY A 126 22.16 -7.14 0.07
CA GLY A 126 22.23 -5.69 0.07
C GLY A 126 21.48 -5.09 1.26
N LEU A 127 21.92 -3.93 1.71
CA LEU A 127 21.31 -3.19 2.82
C LEU A 127 21.43 -1.68 2.57
N ASN A 128 20.30 -0.96 2.60
CA ASN A 128 20.28 0.49 2.71
C ASN A 128 19.86 0.87 4.13
N ILE A 129 20.68 1.69 4.80
CA ILE A 129 20.35 2.35 6.07
C ILE A 129 20.20 3.84 5.78
N GLY A 130 18.99 4.36 5.91
CA GLY A 130 18.68 5.79 5.79
C GLY A 130 18.66 6.45 7.17
N ALA A 131 19.23 7.65 7.30
CA ALA A 131 19.19 8.46 8.51
C ALA A 131 18.90 9.92 8.14
N TYR A 132 17.76 10.45 8.56
CA TYR A 132 17.24 11.72 8.04
C TYR A 132 16.36 12.48 9.04
N LYS A 133 16.22 13.77 8.81
CA LYS A 133 15.36 14.70 9.55
C LYS A 133 14.21 15.12 8.63
N SER A 134 12.97 15.11 9.11
CA SER A 134 11.78 15.56 8.38
C SER A 134 10.97 16.54 9.24
N GLY A 135 10.42 17.58 8.63
CA GLY A 135 9.61 18.59 9.33
C GLY A 135 9.20 19.75 8.43
N VAL A 136 8.48 20.73 8.99
CA VAL A 136 8.02 21.92 8.27
C VAL A 136 9.14 22.97 8.20
N ASN A 137 9.49 23.39 6.99
CA ASN A 137 10.35 24.54 6.75
C ASN A 137 9.51 25.82 6.81
N THR A 138 9.48 26.45 7.99
CA THR A 138 8.76 27.71 8.26
C THR A 138 9.19 28.87 7.36
N GLY A 139 10.40 28.84 6.80
CA GLY A 139 10.87 29.84 5.83
C GLY A 139 10.16 29.79 4.47
N ASN A 140 9.47 28.69 4.16
CA ASN A 140 8.60 28.55 2.99
C ASN A 140 7.12 28.84 3.29
N VAL A 141 6.74 29.08 4.56
CA VAL A 141 5.34 29.21 4.97
C VAL A 141 4.87 30.66 4.84
N VAL A 142 4.14 30.97 3.77
CA VAL A 142 3.55 32.30 3.54
C VAL A 142 2.28 32.47 4.38
N THR A 143 2.30 33.40 5.34
CA THR A 143 1.17 33.72 6.21
C THR A 143 0.88 35.23 6.23
N ASN A 144 -0.38 35.59 6.46
CA ASN A 144 -0.82 37.00 6.56
C ASN A 144 -0.61 37.60 7.97
N PHE A 145 -0.27 36.76 8.95
CA PHE A 145 -0.04 37.06 10.35
C PHE A 145 0.81 35.95 10.96
N ASP A 146 1.69 36.27 11.92
CA ASP A 146 2.52 35.27 12.60
C ASP A 146 1.66 34.27 13.37
N ASP A 147 1.68 32.99 12.97
CA ASP A 147 0.99 31.90 13.68
C ASP A 147 1.93 31.24 14.72
N PRO A 148 1.60 31.28 16.03
CA PRO A 148 2.42 30.66 17.07
C PRO A 148 2.52 29.13 16.99
N SER A 149 1.60 28.45 16.29
CA SER A 149 1.65 26.99 16.09
C SER A 149 2.84 26.59 15.21
N LEU A 150 3.14 27.37 14.17
CA LEU A 150 4.28 27.17 13.28
C LEU A 150 5.63 27.29 14.00
N GLN A 151 5.69 28.00 15.13
CA GLN A 151 6.92 28.23 15.89
C GLN A 151 7.38 27.01 16.70
N ASN A 152 6.51 25.99 16.89
CA ASN A 152 6.77 24.82 17.73
C ASN A 152 6.55 23.49 17.00
N VAL A 153 6.52 23.47 15.66
CA VAL A 153 6.39 22.22 14.89
C VAL A 153 7.60 21.32 15.16
N PRO A 154 7.41 20.08 15.63
CA PRO A 154 8.52 19.17 15.90
C PRO A 154 9.20 18.71 14.61
N GLU A 155 10.53 18.69 14.61
CA GLU A 155 11.32 18.13 13.52
C GLU A 155 11.75 16.69 13.88
N ASN A 156 11.14 15.69 13.25
CA ASN A 156 11.35 14.28 13.54
C ASN A 156 12.64 13.74 12.92
N PHE A 157 13.49 13.06 13.71
CA PHE A 157 14.69 12.37 13.23
C PHE A 157 14.48 10.85 13.16
N LEU A 158 14.72 10.29 11.97
CA LEU A 158 14.29 8.96 11.58
C LEU A 158 15.45 8.11 11.05
N LEU A 159 15.46 6.84 11.43
CA LEU A 159 16.35 5.81 10.91
C LEU A 159 15.52 4.72 10.20
N THR A 160 15.80 4.46 8.92
CA THR A 160 15.13 3.43 8.12
C THR A 160 16.08 2.33 7.67
N ILE A 161 15.59 1.09 7.62
CA ILE A 161 16.35 -0.10 7.22
C ILE A 161 15.65 -0.79 6.06
N ASN A 162 16.39 -1.06 4.98
CA ASN A 162 15.88 -1.66 3.75
C ASN A 162 16.83 -2.78 3.28
N PRO A 163 16.58 -4.05 3.65
CA PRO A 163 17.37 -5.18 3.17
C PRO A 163 16.95 -5.62 1.76
N GLY A 164 17.86 -6.28 1.04
CA GLY A 164 17.59 -6.91 -0.24
C GLY A 164 18.49 -8.12 -0.51
N ILE A 165 18.03 -9.00 -1.38
CA ILE A 165 18.73 -10.19 -1.86
C ILE A 165 18.50 -10.37 -3.36
N ASN A 166 19.49 -10.87 -4.09
CA ASN A 166 19.42 -11.00 -5.54
C ASN A 166 20.26 -12.20 -6.03
N PHE A 167 19.61 -13.13 -6.72
CA PHE A 167 20.25 -14.28 -7.36
C PHE A 167 20.55 -13.94 -8.82
N GLY A 168 21.83 -13.73 -9.12
CA GLY A 168 22.33 -13.45 -10.46
C GLY A 168 22.81 -14.70 -11.18
N THR A 169 22.54 -14.77 -12.48
CA THR A 169 23.02 -15.78 -13.44
C THR A 169 23.88 -15.12 -14.52
N ALA A 170 24.23 -15.81 -15.62
CA ALA A 170 24.94 -15.20 -16.74
C ALA A 170 24.21 -13.94 -17.29
N PHE A 171 22.87 -14.00 -17.47
CA PHE A 171 22.09 -12.94 -18.13
C PHE A 171 20.85 -12.45 -17.36
N PHE A 172 20.36 -13.20 -16.37
CA PHE A 172 19.19 -12.84 -15.57
C PHE A 172 19.57 -12.62 -14.10
N ASP A 173 18.99 -11.61 -13.46
CA ASP A 173 19.11 -11.32 -12.03
C ASP A 173 17.71 -11.25 -11.40
N PHE A 174 17.47 -12.08 -10.38
CA PHE A 174 16.17 -12.23 -9.71
C PHE A 174 16.30 -11.73 -8.26
N GLY A 175 15.60 -10.65 -7.90
CA GLY A 175 15.76 -10.03 -6.58
C GLY A 175 14.47 -9.79 -5.81
N LEU A 176 14.64 -9.74 -4.50
CA LEU A 176 13.65 -9.34 -3.52
C LEU A 176 14.26 -8.25 -2.62
N ALA A 177 13.46 -7.28 -2.20
CA ALA A 177 13.84 -6.30 -1.18
C ALA A 177 12.63 -5.92 -0.33
N ILE A 178 12.87 -5.36 0.86
CA ILE A 178 11.83 -4.80 1.71
C ILE A 178 12.16 -3.33 1.90
N ASN A 179 11.26 -2.46 1.42
CA ASN A 179 11.33 -1.03 1.62
C ASN A 179 10.77 -0.71 3.01
N ASN A 180 11.48 0.15 3.75
CA ASN A 180 11.15 0.59 5.11
C ASN A 180 10.75 -0.54 6.09
N LEU A 181 11.50 -1.65 6.10
CA LEU A 181 11.26 -2.81 6.99
C LEU A 181 11.20 -2.39 8.48
N ALA A 182 12.05 -1.44 8.86
CA ALA A 182 11.98 -0.77 10.14
C ALA A 182 12.16 0.74 9.90
N ALA A 183 11.36 1.55 10.57
CA ALA A 183 11.44 3.00 10.60
C ALA A 183 11.32 3.46 12.05
N TYR A 184 12.41 3.93 12.65
CA TYR A 184 12.44 4.35 14.06
C TYR A 184 12.53 5.87 14.17
N ASN A 185 11.57 6.50 14.85
CA ASN A 185 11.56 7.93 15.16
C ASN A 185 12.21 8.16 16.53
N PHE A 186 13.36 8.85 16.55
CA PHE A 186 14.10 9.13 17.78
C PHE A 186 13.42 10.17 18.69
N ASN A 187 12.58 11.04 18.14
CA ASN A 187 11.89 12.07 18.92
C ASN A 187 10.77 11.46 19.77
N THR A 188 9.94 10.61 19.16
CA THR A 188 8.88 9.86 19.87
C THR A 188 9.41 8.58 20.53
N SER A 189 10.65 8.19 20.23
CA SER A 189 11.32 6.95 20.68
C SER A 189 10.59 5.64 20.30
N LYS A 190 9.73 5.69 19.27
CA LYS A 190 8.91 4.57 18.78
C LYS A 190 9.34 4.09 17.39
N LEU A 191 8.98 2.85 17.06
CA LEU A 191 8.87 2.43 15.67
C LEU A 191 7.61 3.07 15.05
N ILE A 192 7.66 3.42 13.76
CA ILE A 192 6.47 3.78 12.98
C ILE A 192 5.81 2.47 12.52
N GLU A 193 4.65 2.16 13.10
CA GLU A 193 3.90 0.94 12.80
C GLU A 193 3.09 1.08 11.50
N GLU A 194 2.55 2.27 11.22
CA GLU A 194 1.80 2.60 10.00
C GLU A 194 2.68 3.40 9.02
N ASN A 195 3.52 2.72 8.23
CA ASN A 195 4.34 3.36 7.20
C ASN A 195 3.79 3.05 5.78
N PRO A 196 3.25 4.02 5.02
CA PRO A 196 2.68 3.78 3.71
C PRO A 196 3.73 3.41 2.64
N GLU A 197 4.98 3.85 2.81
CA GLU A 197 6.12 3.46 1.95
C GLU A 197 6.83 2.18 2.45
N GLN A 198 6.23 1.43 3.37
CA GLN A 198 6.65 0.06 3.67
C GLN A 198 6.05 -0.90 2.65
N GLY A 199 6.90 -1.78 2.10
CA GLY A 199 6.44 -2.72 1.09
C GLY A 199 7.49 -3.75 0.66
N ILE A 200 7.03 -4.82 0.03
CA ILE A 200 7.88 -5.87 -0.53
C ILE A 200 8.07 -5.60 -2.02
N GLN A 201 9.32 -5.51 -2.45
CA GLN A 201 9.71 -5.34 -3.85
C GLN A 201 10.22 -6.68 -4.40
N ALA A 202 9.76 -7.06 -5.59
CA ALA A 202 10.29 -8.17 -6.37
C ALA A 202 10.70 -7.68 -7.77
N HIS A 203 11.83 -8.16 -8.30
CA HIS A 203 12.25 -7.82 -9.67
C HIS A 203 12.87 -8.99 -10.43
N VAL A 204 12.77 -8.91 -11.75
CA VAL A 204 13.54 -9.70 -12.72
C VAL A 204 14.23 -8.72 -13.66
N MET A 205 15.55 -8.81 -13.73
CA MET A 205 16.36 -8.05 -14.69
C MET A 205 16.98 -9.01 -15.71
N TYR A 206 16.91 -8.67 -16.99
CA TYR A 206 17.69 -9.29 -18.06
C TYR A 206 18.78 -8.31 -18.51
N THR A 207 19.99 -8.79 -18.76
CA THR A 207 21.06 -8.03 -19.42
C THR A 207 21.75 -8.92 -20.45
N GLY A 208 21.88 -8.43 -21.67
CA GLY A 208 22.52 -9.13 -22.79
C GLY A 208 23.25 -8.17 -23.72
N TYR A 209 24.05 -8.71 -24.64
CA TYR A 209 24.87 -7.93 -25.56
C TYR A 209 24.58 -8.28 -27.02
N MET A 210 24.58 -7.27 -27.88
CA MET A 210 24.35 -7.40 -29.31
C MET A 210 25.64 -7.10 -30.09
N ASN A 211 26.19 -8.12 -30.73
CA ASN A 211 27.31 -8.00 -31.67
C ASN A 211 26.76 -7.69 -33.07
N SER A 212 27.10 -6.53 -33.63
CA SER A 212 26.54 -6.09 -34.92
C SER A 212 27.48 -5.16 -35.67
N ARG A 213 27.46 -5.17 -37.01
CA ARG A 213 28.39 -4.35 -37.79
C ARG A 213 27.95 -2.88 -37.84
N GLY A 214 28.60 -2.00 -37.07
CA GLY A 214 28.58 -0.56 -37.32
C GLY A 214 28.43 0.32 -36.09
N PHE A 215 27.25 0.93 -35.90
CA PHE A 215 27.00 1.83 -34.78
C PHE A 215 26.69 1.06 -33.48
N PHE A 216 25.88 0.01 -33.58
CA PHE A 216 25.40 -0.82 -32.47
C PHE A 216 26.27 -2.07 -32.24
N ASP A 217 27.57 -2.00 -32.50
CA ASP A 217 28.47 -3.10 -32.15
C ASP A 217 28.65 -3.14 -30.62
N GLU A 218 28.88 -4.34 -30.07
CA GLU A 218 29.03 -4.61 -28.62
C GLU A 218 27.99 -3.89 -27.72
N SER A 219 26.77 -3.67 -28.20
CA SER A 219 25.79 -2.84 -27.49
C SER A 219 25.04 -3.63 -26.41
N LYS A 220 24.99 -3.09 -25.20
CA LYS A 220 24.34 -3.72 -24.03
C LYS A 220 22.87 -3.35 -23.98
N PHE A 221 22.01 -4.34 -23.90
CA PHE A 221 20.58 -4.19 -23.62
C PHE A 221 20.28 -4.67 -22.21
N SER A 222 19.57 -3.86 -21.43
CA SER A 222 19.10 -4.22 -20.09
C SER A 222 17.60 -3.96 -19.99
N GLY A 223 16.84 -4.97 -19.57
CA GLY A 223 15.40 -4.86 -19.27
C GLY A 223 15.15 -5.18 -17.80
N LEU A 224 14.35 -4.37 -17.12
CA LEU A 224 13.95 -4.57 -15.73
C LEU A 224 12.41 -4.64 -15.65
N LEU A 225 11.88 -5.69 -15.04
CA LEU A 225 10.48 -5.77 -14.61
C LEU A 225 10.45 -5.84 -13.08
N ARG A 226 9.65 -4.99 -12.45
CA ARG A 226 9.53 -4.84 -10.99
C ARG A 226 8.06 -4.80 -10.59
N SER A 227 7.74 -5.47 -9.49
CA SER A 227 6.46 -5.35 -8.77
C SER A 227 6.77 -4.95 -7.34
N GLU A 228 5.99 -4.03 -6.79
CA GLU A 228 6.18 -3.49 -5.45
C GLU A 228 4.83 -3.43 -4.74
N PHE A 229 4.73 -4.18 -3.65
CA PHE A 229 3.50 -4.41 -2.90
C PHE A 229 3.57 -3.62 -1.60
N LYS A 230 2.83 -2.51 -1.52
CA LYS A 230 2.63 -1.70 -0.31
C LYS A 230 1.32 -2.09 0.38
N LYS A 231 0.98 -1.42 1.48
CA LYS A 231 -0.28 -1.62 2.23
C LYS A 231 -1.53 -1.38 1.35
N ASP A 232 -1.54 -0.25 0.64
CA ASP A 232 -2.74 0.26 -0.05
C ASP A 232 -2.63 0.27 -1.58
N GLU A 233 -1.44 0.05 -2.15
CA GLU A 233 -1.19 0.02 -3.60
C GLU A 233 -0.23 -1.09 -4.04
N THR A 234 -0.31 -1.50 -5.32
CA THR A 234 0.67 -2.38 -5.96
C THR A 234 1.21 -1.72 -7.22
N ILE A 235 2.48 -1.31 -7.17
CA ILE A 235 3.16 -0.63 -8.29
C ILE A 235 3.87 -1.67 -9.15
N ILE A 236 3.39 -1.86 -10.38
CA ILE A 236 4.12 -2.55 -11.44
C ILE A 236 4.90 -1.50 -12.25
N ALA A 237 6.19 -1.78 -12.49
CA ALA A 237 7.09 -0.97 -13.30
C ALA A 237 7.92 -1.83 -14.26
N ALA A 238 8.04 -1.40 -15.51
CA ALA A 238 8.84 -2.04 -16.54
C ALA A 238 9.76 -0.99 -17.20
N MET A 239 11.02 -1.33 -17.45
CA MET A 239 11.96 -0.44 -18.14
C MET A 239 12.88 -1.22 -19.07
N ALA A 240 13.25 -0.60 -20.20
CA ALA A 240 14.25 -1.12 -21.13
C ALA A 240 15.28 -0.03 -21.45
N MET A 241 16.56 -0.38 -21.44
CA MET A 241 17.70 0.48 -21.76
C MET A 241 18.57 -0.17 -22.84
N LEU A 242 19.00 0.64 -23.82
CA LEU A 242 20.02 0.28 -24.80
C LEU A 242 21.23 1.21 -24.64
N THR A 243 22.39 0.64 -24.32
CA THR A 243 23.67 1.33 -24.15
C THR A 243 24.62 0.98 -25.28
N VAL A 244 25.11 1.99 -25.99
CA VAL A 244 26.07 1.87 -27.09
C VAL A 244 27.48 2.22 -26.58
N PRO A 245 28.53 1.42 -26.86
CA PRO A 245 29.89 1.63 -26.33
C PRO A 245 30.54 2.99 -26.66
N LYS A 246 29.99 3.69 -27.65
CA LYS A 246 30.33 5.09 -27.99
C LYS A 246 29.96 6.11 -26.90
N GLY A 247 29.34 5.65 -25.81
CA GLY A 247 28.98 6.47 -24.65
C GLY A 247 27.65 7.19 -24.83
N ILE A 248 26.67 6.49 -25.40
CA ILE A 248 25.28 6.98 -25.53
C ILE A 248 24.36 5.86 -25.06
N TRP A 249 23.38 6.18 -24.22
CA TRP A 249 22.30 5.27 -23.88
C TRP A 249 20.95 5.96 -24.03
N ALA A 250 19.93 5.16 -24.32
CA ALA A 250 18.54 5.57 -24.30
C ALA A 250 17.75 4.54 -23.49
N GLN A 251 16.79 5.00 -22.70
CA GLN A 251 15.94 4.16 -21.86
C GLN A 251 14.48 4.60 -21.95
N VAL A 252 13.56 3.65 -21.83
CA VAL A 252 12.11 3.88 -21.82
C VAL A 252 11.49 3.06 -20.70
N GLY A 253 10.53 3.65 -20.00
CA GLY A 253 9.89 3.08 -18.82
C GLY A 253 8.37 3.23 -18.86
N TYR A 254 7.70 2.32 -18.17
CA TYR A 254 6.30 2.40 -17.79
C TYR A 254 6.16 2.08 -16.32
N ASN A 255 5.36 2.87 -15.62
CA ASN A 255 5.00 2.70 -14.22
C ASN A 255 3.49 2.89 -14.08
N THR A 256 2.83 1.99 -13.35
CA THR A 256 1.37 2.00 -13.16
C THR A 256 0.83 3.24 -12.45
N VAL A 257 1.64 3.91 -11.64
CA VAL A 257 1.29 5.18 -10.96
C VAL A 257 1.87 6.37 -11.71
N TYR A 258 3.17 6.36 -11.98
CA TYR A 258 3.90 7.52 -12.53
C TYR A 258 3.87 7.64 -14.06
N GLY A 259 3.17 6.74 -14.76
CA GLY A 259 2.97 6.79 -16.21
C GLY A 259 4.18 6.35 -17.04
N VAL A 260 4.41 7.01 -18.19
CA VAL A 260 5.48 6.67 -19.14
C VAL A 260 6.69 7.58 -18.93
N SER A 261 7.89 6.99 -18.92
CA SER A 261 9.15 7.73 -18.91
C SER A 261 10.03 7.40 -20.12
N GLY A 262 10.86 8.37 -20.50
CA GLY A 262 11.81 8.26 -21.59
C GLY A 262 13.06 9.10 -21.30
N GLY A 263 14.22 8.52 -21.51
CA GLY A 263 15.50 9.10 -21.12
C GLY A 263 16.60 8.91 -22.13
N ILE A 264 17.52 9.86 -22.15
CA ILE A 264 18.77 9.79 -22.91
C ILE A 264 19.94 10.20 -22.03
N GLY A 265 21.08 9.53 -22.21
CA GLY A 265 22.30 9.88 -21.51
C GLY A 265 23.53 9.72 -22.40
N LEU A 266 24.55 10.51 -22.08
CA LEU A 266 25.75 10.67 -22.89
C LEU A 266 27.00 10.90 -22.05
N ASN A 267 28.07 10.19 -22.39
CA ASN A 267 29.41 10.41 -21.87
C ASN A 267 30.05 11.57 -22.62
N ILE A 268 30.06 12.77 -22.02
CA ILE A 268 30.79 13.93 -22.53
C ILE A 268 32.28 13.58 -22.69
N THR A 269 32.84 12.90 -21.69
CA THR A 269 34.20 12.33 -21.70
C THR A 269 34.18 10.90 -21.16
N THR A 270 35.31 10.18 -21.21
CA THR A 270 35.48 8.86 -20.54
C THR A 270 35.30 8.88 -19.00
N GLN A 271 34.91 10.02 -18.41
CA GLN A 271 34.71 10.20 -16.97
C GLN A 271 33.47 11.05 -16.66
N ILE A 272 33.18 12.10 -17.45
CA ILE A 272 32.01 12.96 -17.24
C ILE A 272 30.85 12.44 -18.09
N ALA A 273 29.74 12.14 -17.44
CA ALA A 273 28.49 11.67 -18.01
C ALA A 273 27.34 12.59 -17.60
N ILE A 274 26.36 12.79 -18.48
CA ILE A 274 25.10 13.47 -18.17
C ILE A 274 23.93 12.64 -18.67
N GLU A 275 22.84 12.60 -17.91
CA GLU A 275 21.59 11.91 -18.23
C GLU A 275 20.41 12.87 -18.01
N TYR A 276 19.42 12.78 -18.89
CA TYR A 276 18.16 13.51 -18.80
C TYR A 276 17.01 12.53 -19.04
N ASN A 277 16.09 12.47 -18.08
CA ASN A 277 14.84 11.72 -18.16
C ASN A 277 13.66 12.68 -18.13
N PHE A 278 12.65 12.34 -18.92
CA PHE A 278 11.34 12.96 -18.95
C PHE A 278 10.30 11.90 -18.59
N GLU A 279 9.37 12.23 -17.71
CA GLU A 279 8.33 11.34 -17.24
C GLU A 279 6.98 12.07 -17.33
N LYS A 280 5.96 11.36 -17.81
CA LYS A 280 4.61 11.88 -17.95
C LYS A 280 3.62 10.87 -17.37
N ALA A 281 2.90 11.32 -16.34
CA ALA A 281 1.79 10.61 -15.74
C ALA A 281 0.68 10.25 -16.74
N ILE A 282 -0.05 9.20 -16.42
CA ILE A 282 -1.23 8.69 -17.14
C ILE A 282 -2.27 8.34 -16.07
N GLY A 283 -3.54 8.61 -16.33
CA GLY A 283 -4.59 8.48 -15.31
C GLY A 283 -4.63 9.70 -14.40
N ASP A 284 -4.90 9.49 -13.11
CA ASP A 284 -5.30 10.56 -12.19
C ASP A 284 -4.21 11.61 -11.95
N LEU A 285 -2.94 11.23 -12.10
CA LEU A 285 -1.79 12.14 -11.98
C LEU A 285 -1.52 13.00 -13.23
N THR A 286 -2.33 12.90 -14.31
CA THR A 286 -2.05 13.62 -15.58
C THR A 286 -2.10 15.14 -15.44
N ASP A 287 -2.99 15.66 -14.60
CA ASP A 287 -3.28 17.10 -14.47
C ASP A 287 -2.21 17.88 -13.66
N PHE A 288 -1.25 17.17 -13.04
CA PHE A 288 -0.08 17.76 -12.38
C PHE A 288 1.10 17.99 -13.34
N GLY A 289 1.02 17.47 -14.57
CA GLY A 289 2.01 17.68 -15.61
C GLY A 289 3.26 16.79 -15.54
N PRO A 290 4.28 17.07 -16.36
CA PRO A 290 5.46 16.22 -16.49
C PRO A 290 6.48 16.41 -15.36
N SER A 291 7.24 15.36 -15.10
CA SER A 291 8.43 15.36 -14.23
C SER A 291 9.71 15.36 -15.08
N HIS A 292 10.75 16.01 -14.57
CA HIS A 292 12.04 16.14 -15.25
C HIS A 292 13.18 15.74 -14.30
N ASP A 293 14.01 14.77 -14.72
CA ASP A 293 15.11 14.23 -13.91
C ASP A 293 16.45 14.49 -14.65
N ILE A 294 17.40 15.17 -14.01
CA ILE A 294 18.74 15.46 -14.54
C ILE A 294 19.78 14.80 -13.63
N THR A 295 20.71 14.05 -14.22
CA THR A 295 21.88 13.51 -13.49
C THR A 295 23.18 13.92 -14.14
N LEU A 296 24.09 14.53 -13.39
CA LEU A 296 25.48 14.74 -13.76
C LEU A 296 26.34 13.75 -12.96
N ALA A 297 27.22 13.00 -13.63
CA ALA A 297 28.05 11.99 -12.97
C ALA A 297 29.53 12.05 -13.40
N TYR A 298 30.40 11.75 -12.45
CA TYR A 298 31.85 11.59 -12.65
C TYR A 298 32.26 10.15 -12.30
N ARG A 299 32.54 9.35 -13.33
CA ARG A 299 33.06 7.98 -13.23
C ARG A 299 34.58 8.02 -12.99
N PHE A 300 35.03 7.23 -12.02
CA PHE A 300 36.44 6.97 -11.76
C PHE A 300 36.93 5.81 -12.62
N LYS A 301 38.18 5.90 -13.09
CA LYS A 301 38.83 4.85 -13.88
C LYS A 301 39.32 3.72 -12.97
N THR A 302 38.55 2.64 -12.88
CA THR A 302 38.93 1.42 -12.17
C THR A 302 40.24 0.87 -12.74
N ARG A 303 41.23 0.61 -11.87
CA ARG A 303 42.55 0.06 -12.27
C ARG A 303 42.59 -1.46 -12.22
N GLU A 304 41.80 -2.05 -11.33
CA GLU A 304 41.58 -3.48 -11.24
C GLU A 304 40.65 -3.95 -12.37
N ARG A 305 40.91 -5.15 -12.90
CA ARG A 305 40.01 -5.83 -13.83
C ARG A 305 39.44 -7.05 -13.12
N TYR A 306 38.19 -6.98 -12.70
CA TYR A 306 37.44 -8.14 -12.23
C TYR A 306 37.01 -8.99 -13.45
N ASP A 307 36.76 -10.29 -13.31
CA ASP A 307 36.47 -11.19 -14.45
C ASP A 307 35.19 -10.78 -15.24
N TYR A 308 34.34 -9.95 -14.63
CA TYR A 308 33.13 -9.36 -15.21
C TYR A 308 33.33 -7.94 -15.81
N SER A 309 34.57 -7.45 -15.96
CA SER A 309 34.85 -6.03 -16.29
C SER A 309 35.16 -5.73 -17.76
N THR A 310 35.37 -6.73 -18.61
CA THR A 310 35.87 -6.54 -19.99
C THR A 310 34.84 -6.02 -21.00
N GLU A 311 33.57 -5.96 -20.64
CA GLU A 311 32.45 -5.65 -21.57
C GLU A 311 31.89 -4.23 -21.41
N ASP A 312 32.28 -3.50 -20.36
CA ASP A 312 31.77 -2.15 -20.02
C ASP A 312 32.81 -1.01 -20.27
N GLU A 313 33.73 -1.17 -21.24
CA GLU A 313 34.66 -0.10 -21.65
C GLU A 313 33.95 1.08 -22.36
N VAL A 314 33.38 2.00 -21.57
CA VAL A 314 32.70 3.20 -22.07
C VAL A 314 33.64 4.24 -22.69
N VAL A 315 33.42 4.56 -23.96
CA VAL A 315 34.01 5.70 -24.66
C VAL A 315 33.21 6.98 -24.33
N GLY A 316 33.81 8.17 -24.53
CA GLY A 316 33.11 9.45 -24.42
C GLY A 316 33.23 10.30 -25.69
N LEU A 317 32.20 11.09 -25.99
CA LEU A 317 32.02 11.84 -27.23
C LEU A 317 33.18 12.78 -27.57
N LEU A 318 33.73 13.49 -26.59
CA LEU A 318 34.87 14.39 -26.78
C LEU A 318 36.24 13.70 -26.60
N SER A 319 36.26 12.39 -26.33
CA SER A 319 37.49 11.63 -26.11
C SER A 319 38.02 11.10 -27.44
N GLY A 320 39.02 11.79 -28.01
CA GLY A 320 39.64 11.46 -29.30
C GLY A 320 39.93 9.96 -29.46
N GLY A 321 39.29 9.35 -30.46
CA GLY A 321 39.07 7.90 -30.49
C GLY A 321 40.34 7.06 -30.54
N ASN A 322 40.69 6.45 -29.40
CA ASN A 322 41.59 5.31 -29.34
C ASN A 322 40.93 4.12 -30.03
N LYS A 323 41.20 3.95 -31.34
CA LYS A 323 40.94 2.69 -32.04
C LYS A 323 41.57 1.55 -31.24
N ARG A 324 40.80 0.54 -30.83
CA ARG A 324 41.36 -0.72 -30.30
C ARG A 324 42.45 -1.18 -31.28
N ARG A 325 43.70 -1.24 -30.82
CA ARG A 325 44.83 -1.64 -31.66
C ARG A 325 44.74 -3.15 -31.88
N PRO A 326 44.54 -3.65 -33.12
CA PRO A 326 44.75 -5.07 -33.38
C PRO A 326 46.22 -5.38 -33.09
N VAL A 327 46.47 -6.41 -32.27
CA VAL A 327 47.83 -6.82 -31.91
C VAL A 327 48.49 -7.44 -33.14
N ARG A 328 49.32 -6.66 -33.84
CA ARG A 328 50.18 -7.14 -34.93
C ARG A 328 51.65 -7.04 -34.54
N SER A 329 52.44 -8.00 -35.02
CA SER A 329 53.84 -8.22 -34.66
C SER A 329 54.78 -7.05 -34.96
N LYS A 330 55.86 -6.95 -34.18
CA LYS A 330 56.90 -5.94 -34.31
C LYS A 330 57.72 -6.12 -35.59
N THR A 331 57.83 -5.06 -36.40
CA THR A 331 59.10 -4.70 -37.09
C THR A 331 59.16 -3.17 -37.21
N SER A 332 60.28 -2.56 -36.82
CA SER A 332 60.48 -1.10 -36.79
C SER A 332 61.41 -0.62 -37.92
N LYS A 333 61.13 0.53 -38.55
CA LYS A 333 62.10 1.29 -39.37
C LYS A 333 61.65 2.73 -39.66
N ALA A 334 62.43 3.73 -39.22
CA ALA A 334 62.52 5.12 -39.68
C ALA A 334 63.64 5.84 -38.87
N THR A 335 64.27 6.95 -39.29
CA THR A 335 64.05 7.78 -40.51
C THR A 335 65.30 7.74 -41.43
N ALA A 336 66.07 8.76 -41.88
CA ALA A 336 66.14 10.23 -41.71
C ALA A 336 66.33 10.94 -43.08
N LYS A 337 67.02 12.11 -43.17
CA LYS A 337 66.97 12.99 -44.36
C LYS A 337 68.21 13.90 -44.55
N ALA A 338 68.52 14.22 -45.82
CA ALA A 338 69.41 15.30 -46.31
C ALA A 338 70.95 15.06 -46.14
N ASN A 339 71.86 15.70 -46.92
CA ASN A 339 71.71 16.94 -47.70
C ASN A 339 72.72 17.09 -48.89
N ARG A 340 72.44 18.05 -49.80
CA ARG A 340 73.30 18.67 -50.84
C ARG A 340 73.72 17.83 -52.09
N LYS A 341 74.18 18.55 -53.13
CA LYS A 341 74.29 18.14 -54.54
C LYS A 341 75.39 18.96 -55.25
N ALA A 342 75.85 18.46 -56.41
CA ALA A 342 76.96 18.93 -57.26
C ALA A 342 78.36 18.59 -56.70
N ALA A 343 79.37 18.26 -57.52
CA ALA A 343 79.44 18.08 -58.98
C ALA A 343 79.87 16.62 -59.30
N ALA A 344 79.48 15.97 -60.40
CA ALA A 344 80.13 16.08 -61.73
C ALA A 344 81.67 16.29 -61.62
N GLU A 345 82.55 15.42 -62.11
CA GLU A 345 82.43 14.57 -63.31
C GLU A 345 83.00 13.15 -63.09
N ALA A 346 82.13 12.18 -62.76
CA ALA A 346 82.41 10.74 -62.86
C ALA A 346 81.41 10.05 -63.82
N LYS A 347 80.96 10.83 -64.82
CA LYS A 347 79.67 10.66 -65.52
C LYS A 347 79.86 10.16 -66.97
N ALA A 348 80.59 9.06 -67.10
CA ALA A 348 80.93 8.46 -68.39
C ALA A 348 81.01 6.92 -68.40
N ILE A 349 80.98 6.27 -67.22
CA ILE A 349 81.12 4.81 -67.09
C ILE A 349 79.86 4.19 -66.44
N LYS A 350 79.30 4.83 -65.41
CA LYS A 350 78.03 4.37 -64.78
C LYS A 350 76.82 4.46 -65.71
N ASP A 351 76.75 5.51 -66.54
CA ASP A 351 75.63 5.77 -67.45
C ASP A 351 75.37 4.62 -68.45
N ALA A 352 76.34 3.70 -68.65
CA ALA A 352 76.19 2.49 -69.46
C ALA A 352 75.55 1.31 -68.68
N GLU A 353 76.02 1.03 -67.46
CA GLU A 353 75.50 -0.08 -66.63
C GLU A 353 74.10 0.23 -66.05
N GLU A 354 73.88 1.47 -65.58
CA GLU A 354 72.57 1.89 -65.05
C GLU A 354 71.49 1.86 -66.14
N LYS A 355 71.85 2.09 -67.42
CA LYS A 355 70.89 1.98 -68.54
C LYS A 355 70.46 0.54 -68.82
N ALA A 356 71.40 -0.41 -68.83
CA ALA A 356 71.07 -1.83 -69.05
C ALA A 356 70.16 -2.39 -67.94
N LEU A 357 70.45 -2.05 -66.68
CA LEU A 357 69.62 -2.46 -65.54
C LEU A 357 68.24 -1.77 -65.55
N ALA A 358 68.16 -0.51 -65.97
CA ALA A 358 66.89 0.21 -66.11
C ALA A 358 65.99 -0.35 -67.21
N GLU A 359 66.53 -0.74 -68.37
CA GLU A 359 65.75 -1.38 -69.43
C GLU A 359 65.23 -2.76 -69.00
N GLN A 360 66.00 -3.53 -68.23
CA GLN A 360 65.57 -4.81 -67.67
C GLN A 360 64.46 -4.64 -66.63
N GLN A 361 64.61 -3.72 -65.67
CA GLN A 361 63.58 -3.41 -64.68
C GLN A 361 62.32 -2.79 -65.29
N ALA A 362 62.44 -2.04 -66.40
CA ALA A 362 61.28 -1.53 -67.13
C ALA A 362 60.46 -2.66 -67.77
N GLN A 363 61.11 -3.69 -68.31
CA GLN A 363 60.42 -4.86 -68.89
C GLN A 363 59.77 -5.76 -67.83
N GLU A 364 60.41 -5.99 -66.68
CA GLU A 364 59.78 -6.72 -65.57
C GLU A 364 58.58 -5.95 -65.01
N LYS A 365 58.72 -4.63 -64.81
CA LYS A 365 57.60 -3.80 -64.36
C LYS A 365 56.44 -3.79 -65.36
N ALA A 366 56.71 -3.69 -66.66
CA ALA A 366 55.69 -3.74 -67.69
C ALA A 366 54.94 -5.08 -67.72
N LYS A 367 55.61 -6.21 -67.44
CA LYS A 367 54.95 -7.52 -67.27
C LYS A 367 54.07 -7.56 -66.02
N ALA A 368 54.61 -7.16 -64.86
CA ALA A 368 53.87 -7.16 -63.61
C ALA A 368 52.64 -6.22 -63.65
N GLU A 369 52.75 -5.08 -64.33
CA GLU A 369 51.66 -4.11 -64.51
C GLU A 369 50.60 -4.62 -65.51
N ALA A 370 50.98 -5.44 -66.50
CA ALA A 370 50.06 -6.15 -67.38
C ALA A 370 49.33 -7.29 -66.66
N GLU A 371 50.02 -8.12 -65.88
CA GLU A 371 49.42 -9.19 -65.07
C GLU A 371 48.47 -8.63 -64.01
N ALA A 372 48.87 -7.57 -63.29
CA ALA A 372 48.01 -6.90 -62.32
C ALA A 372 46.73 -6.33 -62.98
N LYS A 373 46.83 -5.80 -64.21
CA LYS A 373 45.68 -5.28 -64.96
C LYS A 373 44.74 -6.39 -65.44
N LEU A 374 45.29 -7.54 -65.85
CA LEU A 374 44.51 -8.70 -66.27
C LEU A 374 43.80 -9.36 -65.07
N LEU A 375 44.48 -9.46 -63.91
CA LEU A 375 43.88 -9.94 -62.66
C LEU A 375 42.77 -8.99 -62.16
N ALA A 376 42.97 -7.67 -62.29
CA ALA A 376 41.95 -6.67 -61.95
C ALA A 376 40.72 -6.74 -62.88
N GLU A 377 40.91 -7.02 -64.17
CA GLU A 377 39.79 -7.21 -65.11
C GLU A 377 39.02 -8.51 -64.83
N GLN A 378 39.71 -9.59 -64.43
CA GLN A 378 39.07 -10.82 -63.96
C GLN A 378 38.25 -10.57 -62.67
N GLN A 379 38.86 -9.95 -61.66
CA GLN A 379 38.17 -9.62 -60.40
C GLN A 379 36.99 -8.65 -60.57
N ALA A 380 37.05 -7.74 -61.56
CA ALA A 380 35.92 -6.89 -61.92
C ALA A 380 34.74 -7.72 -62.46
N LYS A 381 34.99 -8.66 -63.37
CA LYS A 381 33.95 -9.53 -63.96
C LYS A 381 33.38 -10.52 -62.96
N GLU A 382 34.22 -11.15 -62.13
CA GLU A 382 33.76 -12.01 -61.04
C GLU A 382 32.88 -11.25 -60.04
N LYS A 383 33.25 -10.01 -59.71
CA LYS A 383 32.46 -9.16 -58.82
C LYS A 383 31.13 -8.75 -59.45
N GLU A 384 31.12 -8.36 -60.72
CA GLU A 384 29.90 -7.97 -61.44
C GLU A 384 28.93 -9.15 -61.58
N GLU A 385 29.43 -10.36 -61.87
CA GLU A 385 28.61 -11.58 -61.92
C GLU A 385 28.12 -12.00 -60.53
N ALA A 386 28.93 -11.84 -59.48
CA ALA A 386 28.52 -12.08 -58.09
C ALA A 386 27.47 -11.06 -57.62
N GLU A 387 27.59 -9.78 -58.01
CA GLU A 387 26.65 -8.71 -57.66
C GLU A 387 25.32 -8.85 -58.42
N ALA A 388 25.35 -9.35 -59.67
CA ALA A 388 24.16 -9.76 -60.41
C ALA A 388 23.44 -10.95 -59.75
N LYS A 389 24.18 -12.01 -59.35
CA LYS A 389 23.63 -13.16 -58.61
C LYS A 389 23.07 -12.74 -57.25
N ALA A 390 23.76 -11.85 -56.54
CA ALA A 390 23.30 -11.30 -55.26
C ALA A 390 22.00 -10.49 -55.41
N LYS A 391 21.85 -9.69 -56.48
CA LYS A 391 20.59 -8.97 -56.77
C LYS A 391 19.44 -9.94 -57.08
N LEU A 392 19.66 -10.96 -57.91
CA LEU A 392 18.64 -11.97 -58.22
C LEU A 392 18.17 -12.72 -56.97
N LEU A 393 19.11 -13.14 -56.12
CA LEU A 393 18.81 -13.87 -54.88
C LEU A 393 18.14 -12.95 -53.84
N ALA A 394 18.54 -11.68 -53.76
CA ALA A 394 17.88 -10.68 -52.93
C ALA A 394 16.45 -10.35 -53.41
N GLU A 395 16.21 -10.29 -54.73
CA GLU A 395 14.88 -10.04 -55.29
C GLU A 395 13.94 -11.25 -55.10
N GLN A 396 14.45 -12.47 -55.29
CA GLN A 396 13.72 -13.70 -54.96
C GLN A 396 13.38 -13.73 -53.46
N LYS A 397 14.37 -13.50 -52.59
CA LYS A 397 14.14 -13.50 -51.15
C LYS A 397 13.21 -12.37 -50.69
N ALA A 398 13.27 -11.19 -51.30
CA ALA A 398 12.31 -10.11 -51.01
C ALA A 398 10.88 -10.47 -51.43
N LYS A 399 10.70 -11.24 -52.51
CA LYS A 399 9.40 -11.77 -52.94
C LYS A 399 8.90 -12.88 -52.03
N GLU A 400 9.77 -13.78 -51.58
CA GLU A 400 9.43 -14.79 -50.56
C GLU A 400 9.11 -14.17 -49.20
N ASP A 401 9.94 -13.26 -48.69
CA ASP A 401 9.71 -12.54 -47.42
C ASP A 401 8.43 -11.69 -47.49
N ALA A 402 8.10 -11.08 -48.65
CA ALA A 402 6.84 -10.37 -48.84
C ALA A 402 5.63 -11.32 -48.87
N ALA A 403 5.72 -12.45 -49.57
CA ALA A 403 4.67 -13.46 -49.59
C ALA A 403 4.46 -14.12 -48.21
N ALA A 404 5.54 -14.41 -47.49
CA ALA A 404 5.52 -14.93 -46.13
C ALA A 404 4.91 -13.92 -45.15
N ARG A 405 5.30 -12.64 -45.22
CA ARG A 405 4.70 -11.56 -44.41
C ARG A 405 3.22 -11.35 -44.73
N ALA A 406 2.82 -11.36 -46.00
CA ALA A 406 1.42 -11.25 -46.39
C ALA A 406 0.58 -12.43 -45.87
N LYS A 407 1.13 -13.65 -45.95
CA LYS A 407 0.47 -14.85 -45.44
C LYS A 407 0.40 -14.87 -43.92
N LEU A 408 1.46 -14.41 -43.23
CA LEU A 408 1.51 -14.31 -41.77
C LEU A 408 0.59 -13.20 -41.24
N LEU A 409 0.48 -12.05 -41.92
CA LEU A 409 -0.51 -11.02 -41.61
C LEU A 409 -1.94 -11.53 -41.82
N ALA A 410 -2.22 -12.25 -42.91
CA ALA A 410 -3.52 -12.86 -43.13
C ALA A 410 -3.85 -13.94 -42.08
N GLU A 411 -2.86 -14.72 -41.63
CA GLU A 411 -3.02 -15.71 -40.55
C GLU A 411 -3.17 -15.04 -39.18
N GLN A 412 -2.48 -13.93 -38.91
CA GLN A 412 -2.68 -13.11 -37.70
C GLN A 412 -4.08 -12.50 -37.69
N GLN A 413 -4.52 -11.83 -38.77
CA GLN A 413 -5.87 -11.27 -38.86
C GLN A 413 -6.97 -12.33 -38.77
N ALA A 414 -6.72 -13.54 -39.29
CA ALA A 414 -7.62 -14.68 -39.10
C ALA A 414 -7.66 -15.17 -37.64
N LYS A 415 -6.52 -15.19 -36.93
CA LYS A 415 -6.44 -15.54 -35.51
C LYS A 415 -7.02 -14.46 -34.61
N GLU A 416 -6.67 -13.20 -34.79
CA GLU A 416 -7.25 -12.06 -34.07
C GLU A 416 -8.78 -12.02 -34.24
N LYS A 417 -9.29 -12.28 -35.45
CA LYS A 417 -10.74 -12.38 -35.67
C LYS A 417 -11.35 -13.62 -35.00
N ALA A 418 -10.70 -14.77 -35.05
CA ALA A 418 -11.18 -15.99 -34.39
C ALA A 418 -11.15 -15.87 -32.86
N GLU A 419 -10.13 -15.22 -32.30
CA GLU A 419 -9.99 -14.92 -30.88
C GLU A 419 -11.00 -13.84 -30.45
N ALA A 420 -11.27 -12.83 -31.26
CA ALA A 420 -12.36 -11.87 -31.01
C ALA A 420 -13.75 -12.53 -31.06
N GLU A 421 -14.02 -13.43 -32.02
CA GLU A 421 -15.26 -14.20 -32.05
C GLU A 421 -15.34 -15.22 -30.89
N ALA A 422 -14.22 -15.78 -30.44
CA ALA A 422 -14.17 -16.67 -29.28
C ALA A 422 -14.38 -15.90 -27.96
N GLN A 423 -13.74 -14.75 -27.78
CA GLN A 423 -13.95 -13.86 -26.63
C GLN A 423 -15.37 -13.31 -26.61
N ALA A 424 -15.95 -12.92 -27.75
CA ALA A 424 -17.34 -12.48 -27.83
C ALA A 424 -18.33 -13.60 -27.45
N LYS A 425 -18.06 -14.85 -27.86
CA LYS A 425 -18.85 -16.02 -27.43
C LYS A 425 -18.66 -16.33 -25.95
N LEU A 426 -17.44 -16.28 -25.45
CA LEU A 426 -17.12 -16.60 -24.05
C LEU A 426 -17.70 -15.52 -23.10
N LEU A 427 -17.68 -14.24 -23.49
CA LEU A 427 -18.34 -13.15 -22.78
C LEU A 427 -19.88 -13.29 -22.82
N ALA A 428 -20.45 -13.75 -23.94
CA ALA A 428 -21.88 -14.02 -24.05
C ALA A 428 -22.31 -15.25 -23.21
N GLU A 429 -21.47 -16.28 -23.15
CA GLU A 429 -21.69 -17.46 -22.31
C GLU A 429 -21.50 -17.14 -20.82
N GLN A 430 -20.52 -16.31 -20.46
CA GLN A 430 -20.38 -15.75 -19.11
C GLN A 430 -21.64 -14.98 -18.71
N LYS A 431 -22.12 -14.04 -19.54
CA LYS A 431 -23.36 -13.30 -19.25
C LYS A 431 -24.62 -14.16 -19.20
N ALA A 432 -24.65 -15.29 -19.92
CA ALA A 432 -25.71 -16.28 -19.79
C ALA A 432 -25.64 -17.01 -18.43
N ARG A 433 -24.44 -17.47 -18.04
CA ARG A 433 -24.19 -18.14 -16.75
C ARG A 433 -24.39 -17.22 -15.55
N GLU A 434 -23.89 -15.98 -15.60
CA GLU A 434 -24.12 -14.94 -14.58
C GLU A 434 -25.62 -14.68 -14.37
N LYS A 435 -26.40 -14.67 -15.45
CA LYS A 435 -27.86 -14.53 -15.37
C LYS A 435 -28.54 -15.79 -14.81
N GLU A 436 -28.09 -16.98 -15.22
CA GLU A 436 -28.63 -18.26 -14.75
C GLU A 436 -28.29 -18.50 -13.27
N GLU A 437 -27.09 -18.13 -12.82
CA GLU A 437 -26.68 -18.12 -11.42
C GLU A 437 -27.43 -17.04 -10.61
N ALA A 438 -27.67 -15.86 -11.15
CA ALA A 438 -28.49 -14.83 -10.49
C ALA A 438 -29.96 -15.26 -10.36
N GLU A 439 -30.54 -15.89 -11.39
CA GLU A 439 -31.91 -16.46 -11.32
C GLU A 439 -31.99 -17.66 -10.37
N ALA A 440 -30.94 -18.47 -10.26
CA ALA A 440 -30.84 -19.55 -9.28
C ALA A 440 -30.65 -19.04 -7.84
N GLN A 441 -29.81 -18.02 -7.62
CA GLN A 441 -29.64 -17.37 -6.32
C GLN A 441 -30.93 -16.68 -5.86
N ALA A 442 -31.66 -16.02 -6.76
CA ALA A 442 -32.95 -15.43 -6.45
C ALA A 442 -34.01 -16.48 -6.05
N GLN A 443 -34.03 -17.64 -6.72
CA GLN A 443 -34.90 -18.76 -6.34
C GLN A 443 -34.51 -19.37 -4.99
N LEU A 444 -33.21 -19.55 -4.73
CA LEU A 444 -32.70 -20.13 -3.49
C LEU A 444 -32.95 -19.19 -2.29
N LEU A 445 -32.77 -17.88 -2.47
CA LEU A 445 -33.12 -16.86 -1.48
C LEU A 445 -34.63 -16.83 -1.19
N ALA A 446 -35.48 -16.96 -2.21
CA ALA A 446 -36.92 -17.04 -2.05
C ALA A 446 -37.36 -18.34 -1.33
N GLU A 447 -36.70 -19.47 -1.60
CA GLU A 447 -36.95 -20.73 -0.89
C GLU A 447 -36.48 -20.66 0.58
N GLN A 448 -35.35 -19.99 0.85
CA GLN A 448 -34.88 -19.71 2.21
C GLN A 448 -35.88 -18.83 2.98
N GLN A 449 -36.29 -17.69 2.41
CA GLN A 449 -37.30 -16.81 3.04
C GLN A 449 -38.65 -17.52 3.27
N ALA A 450 -39.05 -18.43 2.38
CA ALA A 450 -40.25 -19.26 2.57
C ALA A 450 -40.10 -20.25 3.73
N LYS A 451 -38.91 -20.86 3.90
CA LYS A 451 -38.60 -21.76 5.03
C LYS A 451 -38.48 -21.01 6.35
N GLU A 452 -37.71 -19.93 6.40
CA GLU A 452 -37.58 -19.07 7.59
C GLU A 452 -38.94 -18.58 8.08
N LYS A 453 -39.83 -18.17 7.17
CA LYS A 453 -41.19 -17.76 7.52
C LYS A 453 -42.05 -18.93 8.06
N ALA A 454 -41.93 -20.12 7.46
CA ALA A 454 -42.65 -21.30 7.94
C ALA A 454 -42.13 -21.79 9.31
N GLU A 455 -40.82 -21.73 9.54
CA GLU A 455 -40.18 -22.04 10.82
C GLU A 455 -40.53 -20.99 11.88
N ALA A 456 -40.58 -19.70 11.53
CA ALA A 456 -41.04 -18.65 12.44
C ALA A 456 -42.53 -18.82 12.84
N GLU A 457 -43.42 -19.18 11.90
CA GLU A 457 -44.82 -19.50 12.24
C GLU A 457 -44.94 -20.79 13.09
N ALA A 458 -44.08 -21.78 12.87
CA ALA A 458 -44.04 -22.99 13.68
C ALA A 458 -43.53 -22.72 15.10
N GLN A 459 -42.43 -21.96 15.24
CA GLN A 459 -41.88 -21.54 16.54
C GLN A 459 -42.86 -20.64 17.30
N ALA A 460 -43.55 -19.71 16.63
CA ALA A 460 -44.57 -18.86 17.26
C ALA A 460 -45.75 -19.68 17.80
N LYS A 461 -46.20 -20.72 17.08
CA LYS A 461 -47.22 -21.67 17.58
C LYS A 461 -46.71 -22.49 18.75
N LEU A 462 -45.49 -23.02 18.66
CA LEU A 462 -44.91 -23.88 19.69
C LEU A 462 -44.64 -23.10 21.00
N LEU A 463 -44.18 -21.84 20.90
CA LEU A 463 -44.03 -20.94 22.05
C LEU A 463 -45.40 -20.55 22.66
N ALA A 464 -46.45 -20.39 21.85
CA ALA A 464 -47.80 -20.14 22.34
C ALA A 464 -48.40 -21.38 23.05
N GLU A 465 -48.13 -22.58 22.53
CA GLU A 465 -48.54 -23.83 23.17
C GLU A 465 -47.75 -24.11 24.46
N GLN A 466 -46.44 -23.84 24.48
CA GLN A 466 -45.63 -23.87 25.69
C GLN A 466 -46.18 -22.93 26.76
N LYS A 467 -46.45 -21.65 26.43
CA LYS A 467 -47.02 -20.69 27.39
C LYS A 467 -48.43 -21.05 27.87
N ALA A 468 -49.20 -21.81 27.09
CA ALA A 468 -50.47 -22.37 27.54
C ALA A 468 -50.26 -23.51 28.55
N ARG A 469 -49.36 -24.46 28.24
CA ARG A 469 -49.00 -25.59 29.11
C ARG A 469 -48.32 -25.14 30.41
N GLU A 470 -47.35 -24.24 30.34
CA GLU A 470 -46.69 -23.62 31.51
C GLU A 470 -47.72 -22.96 32.44
N LYS A 471 -48.78 -22.36 31.87
CA LYS A 471 -49.85 -21.77 32.66
C LYS A 471 -50.75 -22.84 33.30
N GLU A 472 -51.16 -23.88 32.58
CA GLU A 472 -51.91 -25.00 33.17
C GLU A 472 -51.09 -25.73 34.24
N GLU A 473 -49.79 -25.97 34.02
CA GLU A 473 -48.89 -26.57 34.98
C GLU A 473 -48.64 -25.67 36.19
N ALA A 474 -48.54 -24.34 36.03
CA ALA A 474 -48.44 -23.41 37.16
C ALA A 474 -49.74 -23.34 37.97
N GLU A 475 -50.92 -23.31 37.33
CA GLU A 475 -52.21 -23.34 38.02
C GLU A 475 -52.47 -24.70 38.70
N ALA A 476 -52.02 -25.81 38.12
CA ALA A 476 -52.07 -27.14 38.70
C ALA A 476 -51.07 -27.33 39.86
N GLN A 477 -49.83 -26.85 39.73
CA GLN A 477 -48.83 -26.86 40.81
C GLN A 477 -49.27 -25.96 41.96
N ALA A 478 -49.87 -24.80 41.71
CA ALA A 478 -50.41 -23.94 42.77
C ALA A 478 -51.55 -24.63 43.55
N GLN A 479 -52.43 -25.36 42.87
CA GLN A 479 -53.49 -26.15 43.53
C GLN A 479 -52.92 -27.35 44.30
N LEU A 480 -51.97 -28.08 43.72
CA LEU A 480 -51.36 -29.26 44.32
C LEU A 480 -50.49 -28.89 45.53
N LEU A 481 -49.76 -27.76 45.48
CA LEU A 481 -49.00 -27.22 46.60
C LEU A 481 -49.94 -26.74 47.73
N ALA A 482 -51.09 -26.14 47.40
CA ALA A 482 -52.10 -25.76 48.39
C ALA A 482 -52.76 -26.98 49.07
N GLU A 483 -53.02 -28.06 48.31
CA GLU A 483 -53.53 -29.31 48.86
C GLU A 483 -52.46 -30.05 49.69
N GLN A 484 -51.20 -30.04 49.27
CA GLN A 484 -50.07 -30.53 50.06
C GLN A 484 -49.92 -29.76 51.36
N GLN A 485 -49.87 -28.42 51.35
CA GLN A 485 -49.78 -27.60 52.56
C GLN A 485 -50.98 -27.80 53.51
N ALA A 486 -52.16 -28.15 53.00
CA ALA A 486 -53.31 -28.53 53.81
C ALA A 486 -53.17 -29.93 54.44
N LYS A 487 -52.60 -30.90 53.72
CA LYS A 487 -52.35 -32.27 54.21
C LYS A 487 -51.15 -32.36 55.14
N GLU A 488 -50.00 -31.82 54.75
CA GLU A 488 -48.79 -31.75 55.57
C GLU A 488 -49.05 -31.09 56.93
N LYS A 489 -49.87 -30.04 56.98
CA LYS A 489 -50.23 -29.38 58.25
C LYS A 489 -51.08 -30.25 59.17
N ALA A 490 -51.92 -31.14 58.61
CA ALA A 490 -52.71 -32.11 59.37
C ALA A 490 -51.89 -33.36 59.76
N GLU A 491 -51.01 -33.83 58.88
CA GLU A 491 -50.14 -34.97 59.14
C GLU A 491 -48.98 -34.61 60.07
N ALA A 492 -48.44 -33.38 60.04
CA ALA A 492 -47.42 -32.92 60.98
C ALA A 492 -47.96 -32.86 62.42
N GLU A 493 -49.19 -32.36 62.65
CA GLU A 493 -49.80 -32.40 63.99
C GLU A 493 -50.07 -33.83 64.49
N ALA A 494 -50.25 -34.80 63.59
CA ALA A 494 -50.42 -36.22 63.93
C ALA A 494 -49.07 -36.93 64.17
N GLN A 495 -48.09 -36.76 63.29
CA GLN A 495 -46.81 -37.47 63.30
C GLN A 495 -45.84 -36.90 64.34
N ALA A 496 -45.80 -35.58 64.57
CA ALA A 496 -44.98 -34.98 65.62
C ALA A 496 -45.34 -35.49 67.03
N LYS A 497 -46.52 -36.11 67.19
CA LYS A 497 -47.01 -36.69 68.44
C LYS A 497 -46.72 -38.19 68.60
N LEU A 498 -46.15 -38.84 67.59
CA LEU A 498 -45.92 -40.29 67.56
C LEU A 498 -44.45 -40.65 67.22
N LEU A 499 -43.81 -39.85 66.36
CA LEU A 499 -42.39 -40.02 66.00
C LEU A 499 -41.45 -39.64 67.15
N ALA A 500 -41.84 -38.64 67.94
CA ALA A 500 -41.08 -38.10 69.08
C ALA A 500 -40.86 -39.10 70.24
N GLU A 501 -41.64 -40.19 70.32
CA GLU A 501 -41.48 -41.24 71.33
C GLU A 501 -40.60 -42.41 70.84
N GLN A 502 -40.35 -42.53 69.52
CA GLN A 502 -39.63 -43.67 68.93
C GLN A 502 -38.22 -43.33 68.41
N GLN A 503 -37.99 -42.19 67.76
CA GLN A 503 -36.65 -41.86 67.24
C GLN A 503 -35.59 -41.63 68.33
N ALA A 504 -36.01 -41.24 69.54
CA ALA A 504 -35.13 -40.93 70.67
C ALA A 504 -34.34 -42.12 71.26
N LYS A 505 -34.27 -43.28 70.57
CA LYS A 505 -33.60 -44.50 71.06
C LYS A 505 -32.74 -45.27 70.05
N GLU A 506 -32.87 -45.08 68.73
CA GLU A 506 -32.17 -45.93 67.75
C GLU A 506 -31.12 -45.19 66.89
N GLU A 507 -31.21 -43.87 66.70
CA GLU A 507 -30.18 -43.12 65.94
C GLU A 507 -28.87 -42.88 66.72
N ALA A 508 -28.93 -42.90 68.06
CA ALA A 508 -27.84 -42.44 68.92
C ALA A 508 -26.60 -43.36 68.97
N GLU A 509 -26.70 -44.64 68.59
CA GLU A 509 -25.62 -45.64 68.74
C GLU A 509 -24.96 -46.04 67.39
N ALA A 510 -25.56 -45.67 66.26
CA ALA A 510 -25.05 -46.03 64.92
C ALA A 510 -24.16 -44.95 64.28
N GLN A 511 -24.49 -43.66 64.43
CA GLN A 511 -23.73 -42.56 63.80
C GLN A 511 -22.37 -42.32 64.49
N ALA A 512 -22.28 -42.60 65.80
CA ALA A 512 -21.12 -42.29 66.66
C ALA A 512 -19.83 -43.10 66.39
N LYS A 513 -19.76 -43.88 65.31
CA LYS A 513 -18.57 -44.65 64.90
C LYS A 513 -18.07 -44.40 63.48
N LEU A 514 -18.85 -43.76 62.62
CA LEU A 514 -18.38 -43.30 61.30
C LEU A 514 -17.87 -41.86 61.39
N LEU A 515 -18.60 -40.98 62.08
CA LEU A 515 -18.19 -39.59 62.31
C LEU A 515 -16.77 -39.49 62.88
N ALA A 516 -16.44 -40.32 63.87
CA ALA A 516 -15.14 -40.29 64.54
C ALA A 516 -13.94 -40.72 63.67
N GLU A 517 -14.17 -41.35 62.51
CA GLU A 517 -13.10 -41.71 61.55
C GLU A 517 -13.01 -40.68 60.41
N GLU A 518 -14.09 -39.98 60.07
CA GLU A 518 -14.07 -38.83 59.16
C GLU A 518 -13.54 -37.55 59.84
N GLU A 519 -14.03 -37.20 61.05
CA GLU A 519 -13.57 -36.04 61.82
C GLU A 519 -12.06 -36.09 62.12
N ALA A 520 -11.50 -37.29 62.33
CA ALA A 520 -10.07 -37.49 62.54
C ALA A 520 -9.22 -37.25 61.28
N LYS A 521 -9.82 -37.36 60.08
CA LYS A 521 -9.16 -37.13 58.79
C LYS A 521 -9.31 -35.69 58.33
N ASP A 522 -10.51 -35.10 58.47
CA ASP A 522 -10.73 -33.68 58.24
C ASP A 522 -9.84 -32.82 59.15
N ALA A 523 -9.66 -33.20 60.43
CA ALA A 523 -8.78 -32.48 61.35
C ALA A 523 -7.31 -32.37 60.87
N LEU A 524 -6.80 -33.35 60.11
CA LEU A 524 -5.46 -33.30 59.52
C LEU A 524 -5.37 -32.36 58.31
N ILE A 525 -6.48 -32.15 57.61
CA ILE A 525 -6.58 -31.30 56.41
C ILE A 525 -6.89 -29.85 56.79
N THR A 526 -7.81 -29.62 57.74
CA THR A 526 -8.26 -28.27 58.15
C THR A 526 -7.44 -27.66 59.28
N ASN A 527 -6.66 -28.44 60.02
CA ASN A 527 -5.76 -27.96 61.08
C ASN A 527 -4.38 -28.68 61.04
N PRO A 528 -3.64 -28.58 59.92
CA PRO A 528 -2.32 -29.20 59.78
C PRO A 528 -1.35 -28.70 60.85
N GLN A 529 -0.53 -29.61 61.39
CA GLN A 529 0.34 -29.33 62.54
C GLN A 529 1.79 -29.01 62.15
N ASP A 530 2.25 -29.55 61.03
CA ASP A 530 3.49 -29.21 60.35
C ASP A 530 3.39 -27.88 59.58
N GLU A 531 4.52 -27.33 59.09
CA GLU A 531 4.51 -26.04 58.37
C GLU A 531 4.14 -26.18 56.88
N LEU A 532 4.33 -27.36 56.29
CA LEU A 532 4.00 -27.64 54.89
C LEU A 532 2.48 -27.70 54.70
N GLY A 533 1.77 -28.49 55.49
CA GLY A 533 0.32 -28.56 55.45
C GLY A 533 -0.32 -27.19 55.69
N LYS A 534 0.25 -26.36 56.58
CA LYS A 534 -0.22 -24.98 56.81
C LYS A 534 -0.03 -24.08 55.60
N SER A 535 1.08 -24.18 54.87
CA SER A 535 1.31 -23.38 53.66
C SER A 535 0.39 -23.84 52.51
N MET A 536 0.24 -25.15 52.31
CA MET A 536 -0.69 -25.70 51.31
C MET A 536 -2.15 -25.35 51.61
N TYR A 537 -2.57 -25.43 52.88
CA TYR A 537 -3.91 -25.02 53.31
C TYR A 537 -4.13 -23.52 53.10
N ALA A 538 -3.17 -22.66 53.51
CA ALA A 538 -3.27 -21.21 53.33
C ALA A 538 -3.42 -20.83 51.84
N ILE A 539 -2.58 -21.37 50.96
CA ILE A 539 -2.64 -21.10 49.51
C ILE A 539 -3.93 -21.66 48.89
N THR A 540 -4.44 -22.79 49.40
CA THR A 540 -5.76 -23.32 48.99
C THR A 540 -6.88 -22.35 49.35
N GLN A 541 -6.87 -21.81 50.58
CA GLN A 541 -7.87 -20.81 51.02
C GLN A 541 -7.76 -19.49 50.24
N GLU A 542 -6.55 -19.06 49.85
CA GLU A 542 -6.34 -17.91 48.95
C GLU A 542 -6.95 -18.19 47.56
N ALA A 543 -6.66 -19.35 46.96
CA ALA A 543 -7.20 -19.78 45.66
C ALA A 543 -8.72 -20.01 45.67
N GLU A 544 -9.32 -20.36 46.81
CA GLU A 544 -10.77 -20.45 46.99
C GLU A 544 -11.42 -19.06 47.17
N ALA A 545 -10.78 -18.14 47.89
CA ALA A 545 -11.28 -16.77 48.04
C ALA A 545 -11.33 -16.03 46.68
N SER A 546 -10.26 -16.14 45.88
CA SER A 546 -10.16 -15.59 44.52
C SER A 546 -11.26 -16.10 43.58
N LYS A 547 -11.92 -17.23 43.87
CA LYS A 547 -13.00 -17.83 43.05
C LYS A 547 -14.28 -17.00 43.05
N SER A 548 -14.68 -16.44 44.20
CA SER A 548 -15.95 -15.69 44.29
C SER A 548 -15.85 -14.38 43.53
N GLU A 549 -14.75 -13.65 43.75
CA GLU A 549 -14.42 -12.39 43.07
C GLU A 549 -14.36 -12.58 41.54
N GLN A 550 -13.71 -13.64 41.08
CA GLN A 550 -13.66 -14.04 39.68
C GLN A 550 -15.05 -14.31 39.07
N ALA A 551 -15.94 -14.99 39.81
CA ALA A 551 -17.30 -15.30 39.36
C ALA A 551 -18.18 -14.03 39.27
N ASP A 552 -18.08 -13.13 40.25
CA ASP A 552 -18.81 -11.86 40.26
C ASP A 552 -18.31 -10.89 39.17
N LEU A 553 -17.02 -10.91 38.84
CA LEU A 553 -16.45 -10.14 37.73
C LEU A 553 -16.84 -10.72 36.35
N LEU A 554 -16.80 -12.04 36.18
CA LEU A 554 -17.30 -12.70 34.96
C LEU A 554 -18.77 -12.39 34.70
N LYS A 555 -19.60 -12.38 35.75
CA LYS A 555 -21.02 -12.01 35.66
C LYS A 555 -21.21 -10.56 35.23
N GLN A 556 -20.51 -9.61 35.88
CA GLN A 556 -20.55 -8.19 35.50
C GLN A 556 -20.10 -7.97 34.04
N PHE A 557 -19.18 -8.79 33.53
CA PHE A 557 -18.77 -8.74 32.13
C PHE A 557 -19.89 -9.26 31.20
N ASP A 558 -20.55 -10.38 31.49
CA ASP A 558 -21.69 -10.86 30.67
C ASP A 558 -22.89 -9.90 30.72
N ASP A 559 -23.20 -9.31 31.89
CA ASP A 559 -24.21 -8.27 32.04
C ASP A 559 -23.91 -7.05 31.12
N MET A 560 -22.65 -6.63 31.03
CA MET A 560 -22.23 -5.54 30.14
C MET A 560 -22.27 -5.93 28.66
N VAL A 561 -21.91 -7.17 28.32
CA VAL A 561 -22.04 -7.72 26.95
C VAL A 561 -23.51 -7.82 26.54
N ALA A 562 -24.41 -8.16 27.46
CA ALA A 562 -25.85 -8.18 27.23
C ALA A 562 -26.39 -6.77 26.92
N VAL A 563 -25.98 -5.73 27.66
CA VAL A 563 -26.36 -4.33 27.37
C VAL A 563 -25.91 -3.91 25.96
N LYS A 564 -24.67 -4.21 25.55
CA LYS A 564 -24.20 -3.90 24.19
C LYS A 564 -24.98 -4.68 23.11
N ASN A 565 -25.42 -5.90 23.39
CA ASN A 565 -26.29 -6.69 22.50
C ASN A 565 -27.69 -6.07 22.38
N GLU A 566 -28.26 -5.54 23.46
CA GLU A 566 -29.54 -4.81 23.41
C GLU A 566 -29.44 -3.51 22.60
N ASP A 567 -28.35 -2.76 22.75
CA ASP A 567 -28.10 -1.55 21.96
C ASP A 567 -27.93 -1.87 20.46
N LEU A 568 -27.25 -2.97 20.12
CA LEU A 568 -27.16 -3.48 18.74
C LEU A 568 -28.54 -3.86 18.18
N LYS A 569 -29.33 -4.66 18.91
CA LYS A 569 -30.70 -5.03 18.51
C LYS A 569 -31.57 -3.79 18.29
N SER A 570 -31.43 -2.79 19.16
CA SER A 570 -32.16 -1.52 19.10
C SER A 570 -31.77 -0.67 17.89
N LEU A 571 -30.48 -0.61 17.56
CA LEU A 571 -30.00 0.07 16.35
C LEU A 571 -30.46 -0.65 15.07
N LYS A 572 -30.49 -1.98 15.08
CA LYS A 572 -31.01 -2.76 13.96
C LYS A 572 -32.52 -2.57 13.78
N GLU A 573 -33.29 -2.59 14.87
CA GLU A 573 -34.73 -2.28 14.87
C GLU A 573 -35.00 -0.87 14.32
N GLU A 574 -34.24 0.15 14.76
CA GLU A 574 -34.35 1.52 14.25
C GLU A 574 -34.04 1.60 12.76
N ASN A 575 -32.97 0.93 12.30
CA ASN A 575 -32.63 0.85 10.88
C ASN A 575 -33.72 0.13 10.08
N ASP A 576 -34.15 -1.07 10.48
CA ASP A 576 -35.11 -1.92 9.77
C ASP A 576 -36.51 -1.27 9.67
N LEU A 577 -36.94 -0.50 10.68
CA LEU A 577 -38.15 0.32 10.64
C LEU A 577 -37.96 1.58 9.78
N SER A 578 -36.79 2.21 9.81
CA SER A 578 -36.44 3.32 8.92
C SER A 578 -36.39 2.89 7.45
N GLU A 579 -36.03 1.63 7.14
CA GLU A 579 -36.08 1.09 5.77
C GLU A 579 -37.53 0.96 5.25
N GLN A 580 -38.50 0.83 6.16
CA GLN A 580 -39.94 0.79 5.88
C GLN A 580 -40.59 2.19 5.90
N GLY A 581 -39.80 3.26 6.07
CA GLY A 581 -40.28 4.64 6.14
C GLY A 581 -40.95 5.01 7.48
N ILE A 582 -40.77 4.20 8.53
CA ILE A 582 -41.38 4.40 9.84
C ILE A 582 -40.38 5.11 10.76
N SER A 583 -40.69 6.35 11.15
CA SER A 583 -39.86 7.11 12.09
C SER A 583 -40.05 6.60 13.53
N VAL A 584 -38.93 6.24 14.17
CA VAL A 584 -38.87 5.82 15.57
C VAL A 584 -38.46 7.01 16.45
N ALA A 585 -39.06 7.13 17.63
CA ALA A 585 -38.72 8.21 18.56
C ALA A 585 -37.27 8.06 19.10
N PRO A 586 -36.47 9.15 19.16
CA PRO A 586 -35.10 9.08 19.63
C PRO A 586 -35.04 8.67 21.11
N ARG A 587 -34.24 7.64 21.41
CA ARG A 587 -34.04 7.14 22.78
C ARG A 587 -33.10 8.07 23.56
N PRO A 588 -33.15 8.10 24.91
CA PRO A 588 -32.24 8.89 25.73
C PRO A 588 -30.76 8.54 25.46
N PHE A 589 -29.91 9.56 25.38
CA PHE A 589 -28.48 9.38 25.11
C PHE A 589 -27.77 8.75 26.32
N LYS A 590 -27.24 7.54 26.17
CA LYS A 590 -26.32 6.91 27.15
C LYS A 590 -24.88 7.39 26.90
N SER A 591 -24.10 7.54 27.98
CA SER A 591 -22.68 7.89 27.87
C SER A 591 -21.85 6.67 27.45
N ILE A 592 -21.60 6.53 26.14
CA ILE A 592 -20.76 5.47 25.57
C ILE A 592 -19.38 5.41 26.26
N THR A 593 -18.80 6.57 26.57
CA THR A 593 -17.52 6.69 27.29
C THR A 593 -17.60 6.09 28.70
N GLU A 594 -18.68 6.30 29.44
CA GLU A 594 -18.84 5.78 30.79
C GLU A 594 -19.00 4.25 30.80
N GLU A 595 -19.80 3.71 29.87
CA GLU A 595 -19.96 2.26 29.69
C GLU A 595 -18.64 1.59 29.29
N ASN A 596 -17.90 2.19 28.35
CA ASN A 596 -16.63 1.65 27.88
C ASN A 596 -15.56 1.70 29.00
N ASN A 597 -15.55 2.75 29.82
CA ASN A 597 -14.67 2.83 30.99
C ASN A 597 -15.01 1.77 32.04
N LYS A 598 -16.30 1.52 32.31
CA LYS A 598 -16.76 0.44 33.20
C LYS A 598 -16.35 -0.94 32.68
N LEU A 599 -16.53 -1.18 31.38
CA LEU A 599 -16.11 -2.42 30.73
C LEU A 599 -14.59 -2.63 30.76
N ALA A 600 -13.80 -1.56 30.61
CA ALA A 600 -12.35 -1.61 30.73
C ALA A 600 -11.90 -1.94 32.16
N ALA A 601 -12.54 -1.36 33.18
CA ALA A 601 -12.28 -1.67 34.59
C ALA A 601 -12.58 -3.15 34.91
N ILE A 602 -13.80 -3.63 34.61
CA ILE A 602 -14.21 -5.03 34.85
C ILE A 602 -13.23 -6.01 34.20
N LYS A 603 -12.73 -5.70 33.00
CA LYS A 603 -11.70 -6.53 32.33
C LYS A 603 -10.35 -6.50 33.06
N ALA A 604 -9.87 -5.33 33.48
CA ALA A 604 -8.60 -5.20 34.19
C ALA A 604 -8.63 -5.91 35.56
N ASP A 605 -9.73 -5.73 36.31
CA ASP A 605 -9.95 -6.39 37.60
C ASP A 605 -10.00 -7.92 37.42
N LEU A 606 -10.70 -8.40 36.38
CA LEU A 606 -10.78 -9.83 36.04
C LEU A 606 -9.41 -10.39 35.58
N ASP A 607 -8.62 -9.62 34.86
CA ASP A 607 -7.23 -9.96 34.52
C ASP A 607 -6.36 -10.10 35.77
N GLU A 608 -6.44 -9.16 36.72
CA GLU A 608 -5.67 -9.23 37.97
C GLU A 608 -6.06 -10.47 38.79
N VAL A 609 -7.36 -10.73 38.97
CA VAL A 609 -7.86 -11.89 39.74
C VAL A 609 -7.53 -13.22 39.05
N ILE A 610 -7.64 -13.31 37.72
CA ILE A 610 -7.20 -14.51 36.96
C ILE A 610 -5.71 -14.75 37.17
N ASN A 611 -4.87 -13.73 37.03
CA ASN A 611 -3.42 -13.86 37.17
C ASN A 611 -2.99 -14.19 38.61
N LYS A 612 -3.66 -13.61 39.61
CA LYS A 612 -3.49 -13.94 41.03
C LYS A 612 -3.85 -15.39 41.32
N ARG A 613 -5.03 -15.85 40.91
CA ARG A 613 -5.50 -17.23 41.11
C ARG A 613 -4.63 -18.26 40.37
N ASN A 614 -4.10 -17.92 39.19
CA ASN A 614 -3.09 -18.72 38.51
C ASN A 614 -1.82 -18.86 39.35
N GLN A 615 -1.27 -17.77 39.91
CA GLN A 615 -0.07 -17.83 40.76
C GLN A 615 -0.31 -18.62 42.06
N GLU A 616 -1.50 -18.52 42.65
CA GLU A 616 -1.89 -19.31 43.83
C GLU A 616 -1.88 -20.82 43.49
N ILE A 617 -2.50 -21.21 42.37
CA ILE A 617 -2.53 -22.61 41.90
C ILE A 617 -1.12 -23.14 41.56
N GLU A 618 -0.28 -22.37 40.85
CA GLU A 618 1.07 -22.81 40.50
C GLU A 618 2.00 -22.90 41.74
N ARG A 619 1.82 -22.05 42.76
CA ARG A 619 2.51 -22.20 44.06
C ARG A 619 2.08 -23.47 44.79
N LEU A 620 0.78 -23.80 44.76
CA LEU A 620 0.25 -25.03 45.37
C LEU A 620 0.78 -26.29 44.67
N LYS A 621 0.91 -26.25 43.32
CA LYS A 621 1.57 -27.31 42.54
C LYS A 621 3.05 -27.47 42.89
N ALA A 622 3.83 -26.38 42.88
CA ALA A 622 5.25 -26.45 43.19
C ALA A 622 5.51 -27.03 44.60
N LEU A 623 4.74 -26.60 45.61
CA LEU A 623 4.84 -27.15 46.97
C LEU A 623 4.40 -28.61 47.07
N TYR A 624 3.49 -29.08 46.21
CA TYR A 624 3.09 -30.48 46.12
C TYR A 624 4.18 -31.34 45.44
N GLU A 625 4.78 -30.85 44.34
CA GLU A 625 5.79 -31.56 43.56
C GLU A 625 7.15 -31.62 44.29
N ASP A 626 7.67 -30.49 44.80
CA ASP A 626 8.95 -30.40 45.53
C ASP A 626 9.02 -31.38 46.72
N ASN A 627 7.88 -31.65 47.36
CA ASN A 627 7.80 -32.51 48.55
C ASN A 627 7.42 -33.96 48.23
N PHE A 628 6.94 -34.25 47.01
CA PHE A 628 6.83 -35.62 46.52
C PHE A 628 8.22 -36.21 46.22
N GLU A 629 9.15 -35.43 45.68
CA GLU A 629 10.55 -35.86 45.47
C GLU A 629 11.35 -35.98 46.78
N ALA A 630 10.85 -35.41 47.89
CA ALA A 630 11.57 -35.31 49.17
C ALA A 630 11.28 -36.44 50.18
N ASP A 631 10.45 -37.45 49.83
CA ASP A 631 10.22 -38.70 50.59
C ASP A 631 9.82 -38.48 52.08
N THR A 632 9.17 -37.35 52.39
CA THR A 632 8.98 -36.82 53.77
C THR A 632 7.54 -36.73 54.26
N LEU A 633 6.54 -36.95 53.40
CA LEU A 633 5.11 -36.92 53.76
C LEU A 633 4.60 -38.31 54.16
N THR A 634 4.37 -38.53 55.46
CA THR A 634 4.03 -39.84 56.03
C THR A 634 2.53 -40.20 56.02
N ASN A 635 1.74 -39.68 55.05
CA ASN A 635 0.32 -40.00 54.93
C ASN A 635 -0.25 -39.86 53.51
N ASP A 636 -0.53 -41.00 52.86
CA ASP A 636 -1.10 -41.09 51.49
C ASP A 636 -2.43 -40.34 51.34
N GLU A 637 -3.28 -40.31 52.38
CA GLU A 637 -4.63 -39.74 52.28
C GLU A 637 -4.62 -38.22 52.09
N VAL A 638 -3.67 -37.52 52.72
CA VAL A 638 -3.52 -36.05 52.62
C VAL A 638 -2.91 -35.65 51.28
N TYR A 639 -1.95 -36.42 50.77
CA TYR A 639 -1.39 -36.23 49.42
C TYR A 639 -2.48 -36.35 48.35
N LEU A 640 -3.31 -37.40 48.43
CA LEU A 640 -4.44 -37.62 47.52
C LEU A 640 -5.52 -36.52 47.62
N PHE A 641 -5.70 -35.88 48.78
CA PHE A 641 -6.58 -34.72 48.93
C PHE A 641 -6.04 -33.49 48.16
N TYR A 642 -4.76 -33.15 48.34
CA TYR A 642 -4.19 -31.98 47.67
C TYR A 642 -4.06 -32.20 46.16
N GLN A 643 -3.78 -33.42 45.69
CA GLN A 643 -3.84 -33.76 44.27
C GLN A 643 -5.19 -33.41 43.64
N LYS A 644 -6.29 -33.95 44.21
CA LYS A 644 -7.66 -33.69 43.74
C LYS A 644 -8.04 -32.21 43.84
N THR A 645 -7.48 -31.50 44.82
CA THR A 645 -7.71 -30.05 45.01
C THR A 645 -7.00 -29.24 43.93
N ILE A 646 -5.75 -29.57 43.59
CA ILE A 646 -5.00 -28.97 42.47
C ILE A 646 -5.72 -29.23 41.13
N ASP A 647 -6.16 -30.47 40.88
CA ASP A 647 -6.90 -30.84 39.68
C ASP A 647 -8.22 -30.04 39.57
N ARG A 648 -8.98 -29.98 40.67
CA ARG A 648 -10.23 -29.20 40.75
C ARG A 648 -9.99 -27.72 40.51
N LEU A 649 -9.05 -27.10 41.23
CA LEU A 649 -8.77 -25.66 41.09
C LEU A 649 -8.29 -25.33 39.66
N THR A 650 -7.45 -26.19 39.06
CA THR A 650 -7.00 -26.02 37.66
C THR A 650 -8.17 -26.14 36.68
N SER A 651 -9.08 -27.08 36.88
CA SER A 651 -10.28 -27.27 36.03
C SER A 651 -11.29 -26.13 36.18
N GLU A 652 -11.54 -25.65 37.40
CA GLU A 652 -12.36 -24.46 37.66
C GLU A 652 -11.77 -23.22 37.00
N GLN A 653 -10.45 -23.04 37.10
CA GLN A 653 -9.74 -21.89 36.54
C GLN A 653 -9.74 -21.90 35.01
N LEU A 654 -9.53 -23.06 34.39
CA LEU A 654 -9.68 -23.23 32.93
C LEU A 654 -11.09 -22.84 32.49
N THR A 655 -12.12 -23.33 33.18
CA THR A 655 -13.53 -23.00 32.91
C THR A 655 -13.79 -21.48 32.96
N ALA A 656 -13.19 -20.77 33.93
CA ALA A 656 -13.31 -19.32 34.07
C ALA A 656 -12.59 -18.55 32.94
N VAL A 657 -11.42 -19.02 32.49
CA VAL A 657 -10.68 -18.44 31.36
C VAL A 657 -11.40 -18.68 30.03
N GLU A 658 -11.99 -19.86 29.82
CA GLU A 658 -12.85 -20.14 28.67
C GLU A 658 -14.10 -19.24 28.68
N ALA A 659 -14.77 -19.10 29.83
CA ALA A 659 -15.91 -18.21 29.98
C ALA A 659 -15.58 -16.76 29.59
N ARG A 660 -14.46 -16.20 30.10
CA ARG A 660 -13.94 -14.89 29.69
C ARG A 660 -13.74 -14.82 28.17
N THR A 661 -13.03 -15.79 27.58
CA THR A 661 -12.67 -15.80 26.16
C THR A 661 -13.92 -15.79 25.26
N ASN A 662 -14.96 -16.51 25.68
CA ASN A 662 -16.27 -16.51 25.01
C ASN A 662 -17.00 -15.15 25.12
N LEU A 663 -16.88 -14.44 26.25
CA LEU A 663 -17.41 -13.09 26.42
C LEU A 663 -16.66 -12.04 25.59
N GLU A 664 -15.33 -12.16 25.48
CA GLU A 664 -14.52 -11.28 24.62
C GLU A 664 -14.84 -11.49 23.14
N THR A 665 -15.04 -12.74 22.71
CA THR A 665 -15.48 -13.07 21.35
C THR A 665 -16.87 -12.50 21.05
N ARG A 666 -17.86 -12.74 21.93
CA ARG A 666 -19.22 -12.18 21.80
C ARG A 666 -19.23 -10.65 21.75
N LEU A 667 -18.37 -9.98 22.52
CA LEU A 667 -18.25 -8.52 22.52
C LEU A 667 -17.75 -8.01 21.15
N GLU A 668 -16.79 -8.69 20.54
CA GLU A 668 -16.23 -8.30 19.25
C GLU A 668 -17.22 -8.54 18.10
N ASP A 669 -17.94 -9.66 18.10
CA ASP A 669 -19.06 -9.91 17.16
C ASP A 669 -20.11 -8.79 17.23
N ILE A 670 -20.49 -8.37 18.44
CA ILE A 670 -21.41 -7.25 18.68
C ILE A 670 -20.82 -5.93 18.15
N ARG A 671 -19.51 -5.69 18.32
CA ARG A 671 -18.84 -4.48 17.81
C ARG A 671 -18.89 -4.42 16.29
N VAL A 672 -18.52 -5.51 15.61
CA VAL A 672 -18.53 -5.62 14.14
C VAL A 672 -19.94 -5.44 13.58
N ALA A 673 -20.95 -6.09 14.17
CA ALA A 673 -22.34 -5.93 13.77
C ALA A 673 -22.86 -4.49 14.03
N THR A 674 -22.44 -3.85 15.12
CA THR A 674 -22.79 -2.45 15.42
C THR A 674 -22.18 -1.49 14.40
N GLU A 675 -20.94 -1.73 13.97
CA GLU A 675 -20.31 -0.95 12.90
C GLU A 675 -21.02 -1.13 11.55
N PHE A 676 -21.45 -2.36 11.21
CA PHE A 676 -22.22 -2.62 9.99
C PHE A 676 -23.52 -1.81 9.96
N GLU A 677 -24.32 -1.86 11.03
CA GLU A 677 -25.59 -1.11 11.10
C GLU A 677 -25.37 0.42 11.14
N ARG A 678 -24.27 0.90 11.76
CA ARG A 678 -23.87 2.32 11.65
C ARG A 678 -23.51 2.70 10.20
N ARG A 679 -22.75 1.87 9.49
CA ARG A 679 -22.38 2.11 8.07
C ARG A 679 -23.61 2.09 7.16
N ARG A 680 -24.60 1.23 7.41
CA ARG A 680 -25.92 1.21 6.74
C ARG A 680 -26.65 2.55 6.90
N ARG A 681 -26.72 3.06 8.13
CA ARG A 681 -27.34 4.37 8.45
C ARG A 681 -26.62 5.55 7.80
N ILE A 682 -25.28 5.56 7.80
CA ILE A 682 -24.47 6.62 7.18
C ILE A 682 -24.67 6.65 5.66
N LYS A 683 -24.70 5.49 4.98
CA LYS A 683 -24.93 5.42 3.53
C LYS A 683 -26.30 5.97 3.12
N ARG A 684 -27.35 5.73 3.91
CA ARG A 684 -28.68 6.33 3.72
C ARG A 684 -28.65 7.85 3.88
N ALA A 685 -28.14 8.34 5.01
CA ALA A 685 -28.04 9.77 5.30
C ALA A 685 -27.19 10.57 4.29
N ALA A 686 -26.24 9.92 3.59
CA ALA A 686 -25.49 10.53 2.49
C ALA A 686 -26.27 10.60 1.16
N PHE A 687 -27.19 9.66 0.92
CA PHE A 687 -27.98 9.57 -0.32
C PHE A 687 -29.24 10.44 -0.27
N ASP A 688 -30.02 10.33 0.81
CA ASP A 688 -31.31 11.02 0.95
C ASP A 688 -31.15 12.56 1.02
N ASN A 689 -30.04 13.02 1.60
CA ASN A 689 -29.71 14.44 1.85
C ASN A 689 -29.21 15.20 0.60
N GLU A 690 -29.02 14.58 -0.57
CA GLU A 690 -28.65 15.33 -1.78
C GLU A 690 -29.89 15.85 -2.52
N GLU A 691 -30.89 14.98 -2.71
CA GLU A 691 -32.12 15.32 -3.43
C GLU A 691 -33.06 16.19 -2.59
N GLU A 692 -33.15 15.95 -1.26
CA GLU A 692 -33.92 16.82 -0.36
C GLU A 692 -33.34 18.24 -0.32
N ARG A 693 -32.02 18.37 -0.11
CA ARG A 693 -31.29 19.65 -0.14
C ARG A 693 -31.51 20.42 -1.44
N TYR A 694 -31.41 19.75 -2.59
CA TYR A 694 -31.71 20.40 -3.87
C TYR A 694 -33.14 20.97 -3.91
N SER A 695 -34.13 20.22 -3.40
CA SER A 695 -35.51 20.72 -3.32
C SER A 695 -35.68 21.93 -2.38
N GLN A 696 -35.03 21.89 -1.20
CA GLN A 696 -35.01 22.99 -0.24
C GLN A 696 -34.31 24.24 -0.81
N ASP A 697 -33.24 24.05 -1.59
CA ASP A 697 -32.50 25.12 -2.25
C ASP A 697 -33.29 25.78 -3.38
N ARG A 698 -33.96 24.99 -4.24
CA ARG A 698 -34.86 25.53 -5.25
C ARG A 698 -36.00 26.33 -4.62
N ALA A 699 -36.59 25.83 -3.53
CA ALA A 699 -37.64 26.54 -2.79
C ALA A 699 -37.12 27.84 -2.14
N THR A 700 -35.92 27.79 -1.53
CA THR A 700 -35.26 28.96 -0.92
C THR A 700 -34.94 30.03 -1.96
N LEU A 701 -34.40 29.65 -3.12
CA LEU A 701 -34.11 30.59 -4.21
C LEU A 701 -35.38 31.23 -4.78
N GLN A 702 -36.47 30.46 -4.95
CA GLN A 702 -37.77 31.02 -5.35
C GLN A 702 -38.31 31.99 -4.28
N SER A 703 -38.20 31.67 -2.99
CA SER A 703 -38.57 32.56 -1.90
C SER A 703 -37.76 33.86 -1.94
N LEU A 704 -36.43 33.79 -2.12
CA LEU A 704 -35.57 34.96 -2.23
C LEU A 704 -35.93 35.83 -3.45
N LYS A 705 -36.20 35.23 -4.62
CA LYS A 705 -36.61 35.95 -5.84
C LYS A 705 -37.98 36.64 -5.70
N ASN A 706 -38.91 36.04 -4.95
CA ASN A 706 -40.25 36.59 -4.76
C ASN A 706 -40.34 37.63 -3.63
N ASN A 707 -39.56 37.46 -2.55
CA ASN A 707 -39.70 38.23 -1.31
C ASN A 707 -38.64 39.33 -1.12
N THR A 708 -37.68 39.49 -2.05
CA THR A 708 -36.63 40.52 -1.95
C THR A 708 -37.00 41.77 -2.75
N PRO A 709 -37.31 42.91 -2.11
CA PRO A 709 -37.53 44.17 -2.81
C PRO A 709 -36.22 44.74 -3.38
N THR A 710 -36.32 45.48 -4.48
CA THR A 710 -35.19 46.25 -5.03
C THR A 710 -34.77 47.35 -4.05
N SER A 711 -33.46 47.54 -3.88
CA SER A 711 -32.88 48.55 -3.00
C SER A 711 -33.00 49.95 -3.60
N ASN A 712 -33.48 50.91 -2.80
CA ASN A 712 -33.46 52.34 -3.16
C ASN A 712 -32.09 53.00 -2.90
N THR A 713 -31.19 52.33 -2.16
CA THR A 713 -29.80 52.74 -1.94
C THR A 713 -28.86 51.93 -2.82
N ALA A 714 -27.98 52.61 -3.55
CA ALA A 714 -26.98 51.94 -4.39
C ALA A 714 -25.94 51.22 -3.52
N LEU A 715 -25.81 49.91 -3.69
CA LEU A 715 -24.80 49.08 -3.02
C LEU A 715 -23.41 49.29 -3.64
N THR A 716 -22.36 49.19 -2.84
CA THR A 716 -20.95 49.19 -3.27
C THR A 716 -20.40 47.77 -3.36
N SER A 717 -19.15 47.60 -3.79
CA SER A 717 -18.44 46.30 -3.72
C SER A 717 -18.38 45.74 -2.31
N ASP A 718 -18.24 46.63 -1.32
CA ASP A 718 -17.88 46.30 0.05
C ASP A 718 -19.10 45.78 0.84
N ASP A 719 -20.30 45.97 0.31
CA ASP A 719 -21.54 45.37 0.80
C ASP A 719 -21.61 43.85 0.54
N PHE A 720 -20.78 43.28 -0.35
CA PHE A 720 -20.85 41.88 -0.78
C PHE A 720 -19.75 41.01 -0.18
N ASP A 721 -20.15 39.97 0.57
CA ASP A 721 -19.25 38.86 0.91
C ASP A 721 -19.20 37.89 -0.28
N PHE A 722 -18.09 37.90 -1.01
CA PHE A 722 -17.85 37.03 -2.17
C PHE A 722 -17.46 35.60 -1.79
N GLY A 723 -17.16 35.33 -0.52
CA GLY A 723 -16.69 34.04 -0.04
C GLY A 723 -15.27 33.72 -0.51
N GLU A 724 -15.06 32.50 -1.00
CA GLU A 724 -13.72 32.04 -1.37
C GLU A 724 -13.20 32.69 -2.67
N PRO A 725 -11.97 33.24 -2.68
CA PRO A 725 -11.38 33.83 -3.88
C PRO A 725 -11.17 32.77 -4.96
N GLN A 726 -11.72 33.03 -6.14
CA GLN A 726 -11.57 32.17 -7.30
C GLN A 726 -10.27 32.49 -8.04
N SER A 727 -9.60 31.47 -8.58
CA SER A 727 -8.36 31.68 -9.36
C SER A 727 -8.67 32.19 -10.79
N ASP A 728 -7.68 32.80 -11.43
CA ASP A 728 -7.76 33.24 -12.84
C ASP A 728 -7.85 32.07 -13.84
N ASN A 729 -7.61 30.84 -13.39
CA ASN A 729 -7.72 29.62 -14.18
C ASN A 729 -9.14 29.05 -14.15
N ILE A 730 -9.58 28.45 -15.27
CA ILE A 730 -10.92 27.86 -15.38
C ILE A 730 -10.95 26.57 -14.55
N GLN A 731 -11.62 26.60 -13.39
CA GLN A 731 -11.87 25.40 -12.59
C GLN A 731 -12.78 24.43 -13.37
N ILE A 732 -12.52 23.14 -13.27
CA ILE A 732 -13.40 22.09 -13.83
C ILE A 732 -14.02 21.32 -12.66
N LEU A 733 -15.35 21.30 -12.60
CA LEU A 733 -16.13 20.47 -11.67
C LEU A 733 -16.73 19.29 -12.45
N LYS A 734 -16.79 18.11 -11.82
CA LYS A 734 -17.25 16.86 -12.43
C LYS A 734 -18.34 16.21 -11.59
N ASN A 735 -19.28 15.53 -12.23
CA ASN A 735 -20.39 14.81 -11.60
C ASN A 735 -21.29 15.68 -10.67
N VAL A 736 -21.45 16.98 -10.97
CA VAL A 736 -22.28 17.91 -10.21
C VAL A 736 -23.76 17.66 -10.56
N LYS A 737 -24.45 16.87 -9.74
CA LYS A 737 -25.86 16.49 -10.00
C LYS A 737 -26.78 17.70 -10.11
N ASN A 738 -27.85 17.53 -10.89
CA ASN A 738 -28.88 18.55 -11.16
C ASN A 738 -28.38 19.85 -11.81
N VAL A 739 -27.20 19.80 -12.46
CA VAL A 739 -26.61 20.89 -13.24
C VAL A 739 -26.26 20.39 -14.66
N GLU A 740 -26.34 21.26 -15.66
CA GLU A 740 -26.00 20.93 -17.04
C GLU A 740 -24.52 21.20 -17.38
N ASN A 741 -23.97 20.46 -18.33
CA ASN A 741 -22.62 20.71 -18.86
C ASN A 741 -22.53 22.08 -19.53
N GLY A 742 -21.42 22.79 -19.32
CA GLY A 742 -21.18 24.12 -19.87
C GLY A 742 -20.15 24.93 -19.08
N TYR A 743 -20.03 26.21 -19.45
CA TYR A 743 -19.18 27.21 -18.80
C TYR A 743 -20.05 28.23 -18.06
N TYR A 744 -19.87 28.34 -16.74
CA TYR A 744 -20.66 29.16 -15.84
C TYR A 744 -19.82 30.34 -15.35
N LEU A 745 -20.36 31.56 -15.45
CA LEU A 745 -19.72 32.74 -14.89
C LEU A 745 -20.11 32.86 -13.41
N ILE A 746 -19.22 32.42 -12.55
CA ILE A 746 -19.40 32.42 -11.09
C ILE A 746 -19.06 33.80 -10.56
N ILE A 747 -19.87 34.32 -9.64
CA ILE A 747 -19.71 35.65 -9.02
C ILE A 747 -19.37 35.59 -7.52
N ALA A 748 -19.64 34.46 -6.85
CA ALA A 748 -19.23 34.19 -5.46
C ALA A 748 -19.25 32.67 -5.21
N VAL A 749 -18.53 32.21 -4.18
CA VAL A 749 -18.53 30.81 -3.73
C VAL A 749 -18.56 30.74 -2.20
N HIS A 750 -19.58 30.10 -1.63
CA HIS A 750 -19.79 29.97 -0.19
C HIS A 750 -20.02 28.53 0.22
N SER A 751 -19.41 28.07 1.31
CA SER A 751 -19.80 26.82 1.99
C SER A 751 -21.05 27.00 2.87
N ASP A 752 -21.28 28.22 3.38
CA ASP A 752 -22.35 28.55 4.31
C ASP A 752 -23.66 28.95 3.58
N VAL A 753 -24.79 28.42 4.08
CA VAL A 753 -26.13 28.60 3.52
C VAL A 753 -26.65 30.02 3.71
N ASP A 754 -26.44 30.62 4.88
CA ASP A 754 -26.95 31.96 5.20
C ASP A 754 -26.14 33.04 4.49
N LYS A 755 -24.81 32.88 4.38
CA LYS A 755 -23.96 33.74 3.54
C LYS A 755 -24.37 33.68 2.07
N ARG A 756 -24.60 32.48 1.53
CA ARG A 756 -25.14 32.30 0.16
C ARG A 756 -26.49 33.00 0.00
N ASN A 757 -27.40 32.83 0.97
CA ASN A 757 -28.71 33.48 0.94
C ASN A 757 -28.61 35.01 1.01
N GLU A 758 -27.73 35.56 1.84
CA GLU A 758 -27.50 37.00 1.94
C GLU A 758 -26.88 37.57 0.66
N PHE A 759 -25.87 36.92 0.08
CA PHE A 759 -25.28 37.33 -1.20
C PHE A 759 -26.32 37.32 -2.33
N VAL A 760 -27.08 36.23 -2.47
CA VAL A 760 -28.16 36.11 -3.46
C VAL A 760 -29.20 37.21 -3.27
N LYS A 761 -29.61 37.48 -2.03
CA LYS A 761 -30.53 38.56 -1.67
C LYS A 761 -29.98 39.93 -2.06
N LYS A 762 -28.71 40.23 -1.81
CA LYS A 762 -28.06 41.50 -2.21
C LYS A 762 -28.00 41.66 -3.74
N VAL A 763 -27.71 40.60 -4.49
CA VAL A 763 -27.72 40.65 -5.96
C VAL A 763 -29.14 40.91 -6.50
N ILE A 764 -30.17 40.24 -5.96
CA ILE A 764 -31.57 40.50 -6.32
C ILE A 764 -31.96 41.94 -5.96
N ALA A 765 -31.62 42.42 -4.75
CA ALA A 765 -31.87 43.79 -4.31
C ALA A 765 -31.15 44.84 -5.18
N SER A 766 -29.99 44.51 -5.76
CA SER A 766 -29.29 45.37 -6.74
C SER A 766 -29.95 45.42 -8.14
N GLY A 767 -31.08 44.73 -8.32
CA GLY A 767 -31.85 44.71 -9.57
C GLY A 767 -31.46 43.58 -10.53
N ARG A 768 -30.90 42.46 -10.03
CA ARG A 768 -30.56 41.29 -10.85
C ARG A 768 -31.18 39.98 -10.32
N SER A 769 -32.29 39.58 -10.93
CA SER A 769 -33.13 38.44 -10.50
C SER A 769 -32.90 37.12 -11.26
N ASP A 770 -32.05 37.11 -12.29
CA ASP A 770 -31.64 35.93 -13.05
C ASP A 770 -30.56 35.09 -12.34
N ILE A 771 -29.95 35.60 -11.26
CA ILE A 771 -29.02 34.85 -10.40
C ILE A 771 -29.59 33.49 -9.97
N ASP A 772 -28.80 32.44 -10.09
CA ASP A 772 -29.10 31.09 -9.65
C ASP A 772 -27.85 30.48 -8.99
N PHE A 773 -27.96 29.29 -8.41
CA PHE A 773 -26.82 28.63 -7.78
C PHE A 773 -26.95 27.10 -7.82
N PHE A 774 -25.81 26.43 -7.69
CA PHE A 774 -25.75 24.98 -7.47
C PHE A 774 -24.84 24.66 -6.28
N TYR A 775 -25.01 23.47 -5.71
CA TYR A 775 -24.12 22.91 -4.70
C TYR A 775 -23.32 21.77 -5.34
N ASP A 776 -22.00 21.78 -5.18
CA ASP A 776 -21.17 20.62 -5.48
C ASP A 776 -20.85 19.87 -4.18
N VAL A 777 -21.16 18.57 -4.15
CA VAL A 777 -20.92 17.70 -2.99
C VAL A 777 -19.43 17.47 -2.77
N ASN A 778 -18.63 17.42 -3.84
CA ASN A 778 -17.20 17.08 -3.78
C ASN A 778 -16.39 18.20 -3.09
N THR A 779 -16.63 19.46 -3.45
CA THR A 779 -16.05 20.64 -2.79
C THR A 779 -16.86 21.12 -1.58
N SER A 780 -18.10 20.63 -1.41
CA SER A 780 -19.07 21.05 -0.39
C SER A 780 -19.35 22.55 -0.37
N LYS A 781 -19.56 23.15 -1.55
CA LYS A 781 -19.70 24.59 -1.77
C LYS A 781 -20.86 24.95 -2.70
N TYR A 782 -21.50 26.07 -2.42
CA TYR A 782 -22.46 26.75 -3.28
C TYR A 782 -21.74 27.70 -4.25
N TYR A 783 -22.01 27.55 -5.54
CA TYR A 783 -21.48 28.38 -6.61
C TYR A 783 -22.61 29.27 -7.18
N MET A 784 -22.51 30.58 -6.95
CA MET A 784 -23.52 31.56 -7.42
C MET A 784 -23.16 32.08 -8.81
N TYR A 785 -24.10 32.02 -9.74
CA TYR A 785 -23.92 32.42 -11.14
C TYR A 785 -25.17 33.14 -11.69
N TYR A 786 -25.06 33.75 -12.86
CA TYR A 786 -26.24 34.27 -13.59
C TYR A 786 -26.27 33.92 -15.08
N SER A 787 -25.19 33.36 -15.64
CA SER A 787 -25.05 33.06 -17.06
C SER A 787 -24.25 31.77 -17.28
N LYS A 788 -24.81 30.90 -18.13
CA LYS A 788 -24.20 29.68 -18.68
C LYS A 788 -23.93 29.90 -20.17
N HIS A 789 -22.81 29.39 -20.66
CA HIS A 789 -22.47 29.31 -22.09
C HIS A 789 -22.00 27.90 -22.45
N ASP A 790 -22.44 27.36 -23.58
CA ASP A 790 -22.02 26.02 -24.01
C ASP A 790 -20.59 26.00 -24.61
N ASN A 791 -19.97 27.17 -24.81
CA ASN A 791 -18.61 27.30 -25.33
C ASN A 791 -17.77 28.37 -24.62
N ILE A 792 -16.46 28.13 -24.61
CA ILE A 792 -15.45 28.95 -23.92
C ILE A 792 -15.27 30.35 -24.53
N GLU A 793 -15.57 30.55 -25.81
CA GLU A 793 -15.39 31.84 -26.49
C GLU A 793 -16.46 32.85 -26.07
N ALA A 794 -17.72 32.44 -26.05
CA ALA A 794 -18.83 33.26 -25.58
C ALA A 794 -18.70 33.59 -24.09
N ALA A 795 -18.31 32.60 -23.28
CA ALA A 795 -18.05 32.79 -21.85
C ALA A 795 -16.93 33.81 -21.58
N ASN A 796 -15.78 33.67 -22.27
CA ASN A 796 -14.67 34.63 -22.17
C ASN A 796 -15.05 36.03 -22.68
N LYS A 797 -15.91 36.12 -23.69
CA LYS A 797 -16.41 37.39 -24.21
C LYS A 797 -17.26 38.12 -23.17
N GLU A 798 -18.16 37.42 -22.46
CA GLU A 798 -18.95 38.02 -21.38
C GLU A 798 -18.09 38.36 -20.15
N LEU A 799 -17.15 37.48 -19.75
CA LEU A 799 -16.22 37.74 -18.65
C LEU A 799 -15.39 39.02 -18.89
N LYS A 800 -14.94 39.24 -20.14
CA LYS A 800 -14.22 40.46 -20.57
C LYS A 800 -15.11 41.70 -20.71
N THR A 801 -16.43 41.54 -20.76
CA THR A 801 -17.40 42.65 -20.81
C THR A 801 -18.28 42.76 -19.56
N LYS A 802 -17.87 42.11 -18.45
CA LYS A 802 -18.66 41.97 -17.20
C LYS A 802 -19.16 43.28 -16.59
N GLY A 803 -18.57 44.42 -16.94
CA GLY A 803 -19.04 45.75 -16.57
C GLY A 803 -18.81 46.07 -15.09
N ASN A 804 -18.94 47.36 -14.74
CA ASN A 804 -18.61 47.85 -13.41
C ASN A 804 -19.80 47.74 -12.42
N ARG A 805 -20.38 46.53 -12.29
CA ARG A 805 -21.43 46.26 -11.30
C ARG A 805 -20.81 45.75 -9.99
N PRO A 806 -21.31 46.16 -8.80
CA PRO A 806 -20.71 45.84 -7.51
C PRO A 806 -20.40 44.36 -7.27
N TYR A 807 -21.30 43.46 -7.66
CA TYR A 807 -21.18 42.02 -7.47
C TYR A 807 -20.38 41.30 -8.58
N ASN A 808 -19.80 42.02 -9.54
CA ASN A 808 -19.03 41.44 -10.66
C ASN A 808 -17.50 41.48 -10.45
N VAL A 809 -17.03 41.98 -9.29
CA VAL A 809 -15.60 42.16 -8.98
C VAL A 809 -14.85 40.82 -9.08
N ASN A 810 -15.16 39.86 -8.20
CA ASN A 810 -14.48 38.55 -8.12
C ASN A 810 -15.03 37.51 -9.12
N MET A 811 -15.70 37.95 -10.19
CA MET A 811 -16.25 37.04 -11.19
C MET A 811 -15.17 36.26 -11.94
N SER A 812 -15.32 34.93 -11.95
CA SER A 812 -14.46 33.93 -12.59
C SER A 812 -15.24 33.06 -13.59
N LEU A 813 -14.61 31.99 -14.10
CA LEU A 813 -15.25 31.01 -14.96
C LEU A 813 -15.02 29.58 -14.48
N VAL A 814 -16.10 28.81 -14.37
CA VAL A 814 -16.07 27.38 -13.99
C VAL A 814 -16.70 26.55 -15.11
N LYS A 815 -16.08 25.42 -15.45
CA LYS A 815 -16.59 24.43 -16.40
C LYS A 815 -17.21 23.26 -15.65
N ILE A 816 -18.33 22.73 -16.13
CA ILE A 816 -19.00 21.55 -15.56
C ILE A 816 -19.01 20.40 -16.59
N GLU A 817 -18.59 19.22 -16.14
CA GLU A 817 -18.44 17.98 -16.91
C GLU A 817 -19.12 16.79 -16.19
N ASN A 818 -20.36 16.51 -16.57
CA ASN A 818 -21.21 15.39 -16.12
C ASN A 818 -21.50 14.40 -17.26
#